data_AF-A0A1Z9DCQ3-F1
#
_entry.id   AF-A0A1Z9DCQ3-F1
#
_cell.length_a   1.000
_cell.length_b   1.000
_cell.length_c   1.000
_cell.angle_alpha   90.00
_cell.angle_beta   90.00
_cell.angle_gamma   90.00
#
_symmetry.space_group_name_H-M   'P 1'
#
loop_
_entity.id
_entity.type
_entity.pdbx_description
1 polymer ?
#
loop_
_entity_poly.entity_id
_entity_poly.type
_entity_poly.pdbx_seq_one_letter_code
_entity_poly.pdbx_strand_id
1 'polypeptide(L)'
;YTARDFAKNYLNSCEKNAILFNMGDNDTFPLWYVQEVEAERTDIRTVNLSLLNTDWYINQMRKDAYDGKGVEFIMDPHLYRQGGGGRDVAYKMEVPNDPRFFKNGIEDLKKAQQKSLQNGGESWNLSDFNEWITSEDSYTKIQYPIGCIDNCSELKYFPNKKIILPKPTVIKEKIKSEIKILNEKIETINREEKTIESEIEKIKSEIEIKETELYKIESEIEISINAGNLSKANLMILNMIEHNNWRRPIYFATTIGSPSPYNQDFLFLHDYLQLDGLVYKLNPIKNDSFIDSQRGYIFKPRVNTNTLYENIMSFEWGGLDSKHNIYLDETNLRMIRNLKNIFTQLSTKLIEEKKYDLAKKIIDESLERIPPSKVPLQDYDCTNYANNEGSLIENYYKINEQEKNSEKQKKEYENIINYSNNILNRYSSEIEYYSSFSIEILTNNFDIQSIIYNACSTINSIYNFRNKYEVPIDIVMTKENQLIDESIIKSINIMDTLASKSILNEALPLTIETRYYLNNDNDSINFHEIVLKYLNDITLSNDIKVAIIRQLADVAKAEDLIDRVFQVNIEILENEFEDLQKQKYNSENIRFLSEKINTLFAQGSPAWICQVISETEIFNNSNYILEKIRFQSLYNEINNWSIELQSKLIPNYNLNSDSECNCLMKFYGYLNNLNDLDNSCIDQLSDLAEFFSIESDLIIEKKYNDLMNECPKELEAFISYLIQQQTSSSR
;
A
#
# COMPACT_ATOMS: atom_id res chain seq x y z
N TYR A 1 32.26 -1.13 -5.53
CA TYR A 1 31.74 -1.76 -6.75
C TYR A 1 30.25 -1.45 -6.90
N THR A 2 29.38 -1.95 -6.00
CA THR A 2 27.92 -1.72 -6.03
C THR A 2 27.47 -0.28 -6.22
N ALA A 3 27.86 0.65 -5.35
CA ALA A 3 27.41 2.04 -5.45
C ALA A 3 27.77 2.72 -6.79
N ARG A 4 28.98 2.45 -7.31
CA ARG A 4 29.45 2.96 -8.60
C ARG A 4 28.62 2.42 -9.75
N ASP A 5 28.43 1.11 -9.80
CA ASP A 5 27.73 0.44 -10.91
C ASP A 5 26.23 0.82 -10.89
N PHE A 6 25.62 0.96 -9.71
CA PHE A 6 24.26 1.49 -9.59
C PHE A 6 24.16 2.93 -10.11
N ALA A 7 25.13 3.80 -9.78
CA ALA A 7 25.16 5.16 -10.31
C ALA A 7 25.22 5.17 -11.85
N LYS A 8 26.03 4.28 -12.46
CA LYS A 8 26.03 4.09 -13.92
C LYS A 8 24.67 3.63 -14.43
N ASN A 9 24.03 2.68 -13.75
CA ASN A 9 22.70 2.19 -14.14
C ASN A 9 21.63 3.30 -14.07
N TYR A 10 21.62 4.13 -13.03
CA TYR A 10 20.74 5.31 -12.95
C TYR A 10 20.91 6.23 -14.17
N LEU A 11 22.16 6.55 -14.52
CA LEU A 11 22.45 7.42 -15.65
C LEU A 11 22.08 6.75 -16.98
N ASN A 12 22.42 5.48 -17.16
CA ASN A 12 22.16 4.73 -18.39
C ASN A 12 20.66 4.48 -18.64
N SER A 13 19.85 4.43 -17.58
CA SER A 13 18.39 4.41 -17.69
C SER A 13 17.78 5.72 -18.24
N CYS A 14 18.51 6.84 -18.19
CA CYS A 14 17.99 8.13 -18.65
C CYS A 14 18.32 8.40 -20.13
N GLU A 15 17.36 9.00 -20.83
CA GLU A 15 17.56 9.57 -22.16
C GLU A 15 18.67 10.64 -22.20
N LYS A 16 19.21 10.89 -23.39
CA LYS A 16 20.27 11.89 -23.61
C LYS A 16 19.84 13.28 -23.14
N ASN A 17 20.78 13.99 -22.50
CA ASN A 17 20.60 15.35 -21.97
C ASN A 17 19.45 15.44 -20.94
N ALA A 18 19.14 14.39 -20.20
CA ALA A 18 18.09 14.40 -19.19
C ALA A 18 18.43 15.27 -17.96
N ILE A 19 17.40 15.60 -17.18
CA ILE A 19 17.51 16.04 -15.78
C ILE A 19 17.11 14.85 -14.91
N LEU A 20 17.99 14.44 -13.99
CA LEU A 20 17.74 13.38 -13.02
C LEU A 20 17.68 13.97 -11.62
N PHE A 21 16.51 13.98 -11.02
CA PHE A 21 16.34 14.29 -9.59
C PHE A 21 16.72 13.09 -8.75
N ASN A 22 17.47 13.32 -7.67
CA ASN A 22 17.84 12.32 -6.68
C ASN A 22 17.76 12.92 -5.25
N MET A 23 17.94 12.09 -4.24
CA MET A 23 17.84 12.52 -2.84
C MET A 23 18.92 11.88 -1.96
N GLY A 24 19.52 12.70 -1.11
CA GLY A 24 20.50 12.24 -0.13
C GLY A 24 21.87 11.87 -0.71
N ASP A 25 22.78 11.61 0.22
CA ASP A 25 24.21 11.45 -0.09
C ASP A 25 24.50 10.13 -0.81
N ASN A 26 23.75 9.07 -0.48
CA ASN A 26 23.92 7.73 -1.04
C ASN A 26 23.60 7.64 -2.53
N ASP A 27 22.71 8.49 -3.04
CA ASP A 27 22.47 8.60 -4.49
C ASP A 27 23.47 9.56 -5.13
N THR A 28 23.70 10.69 -4.48
CA THR A 28 24.33 11.87 -5.10
C THR A 28 25.83 11.69 -5.28
N PHE A 29 26.54 11.24 -4.25
CA PHE A 29 28.00 11.14 -4.34
C PHE A 29 28.47 10.07 -5.32
N PRO A 30 27.85 8.87 -5.39
CA PRO A 30 28.18 7.92 -6.44
C PRO A 30 27.91 8.45 -7.86
N LEU A 31 26.78 9.16 -8.05
CA LEU A 31 26.45 9.80 -9.33
C LEU A 31 27.49 10.86 -9.74
N TRP A 32 27.88 11.75 -8.81
CA TRP A 32 28.94 12.72 -9.09
C TRP A 32 30.29 12.04 -9.33
N TYR A 33 30.63 11.01 -8.57
CA TYR A 33 31.88 10.28 -8.77
C TYR A 33 31.96 9.71 -10.19
N VAL A 34 30.92 9.03 -10.68
CA VAL A 34 30.96 8.45 -12.05
C VAL A 34 30.98 9.52 -13.14
N GLN A 35 30.35 10.68 -12.93
CA GLN A 35 30.39 11.78 -13.90
C GLN A 35 31.72 12.55 -13.86
N GLU A 36 32.23 12.90 -12.68
CA GLU A 36 33.39 13.78 -12.50
C GLU A 36 34.72 13.04 -12.63
N VAL A 37 34.78 11.78 -12.20
CA VAL A 37 36.02 10.99 -12.18
C VAL A 37 36.06 10.00 -13.34
N GLU A 38 34.96 9.29 -13.61
CA GLU A 38 34.91 8.27 -14.66
C GLU A 38 34.39 8.80 -16.01
N ALA A 39 33.96 10.05 -16.07
CA ALA A 39 33.45 10.72 -17.28
C ALA A 39 32.26 9.99 -17.94
N GLU A 40 31.43 9.32 -17.14
CA GLU A 40 30.27 8.57 -17.61
C GLU A 40 29.05 9.48 -17.70
N ARG A 41 28.32 9.43 -18.83
CA ARG A 41 27.05 10.16 -19.04
C ARG A 41 27.07 11.61 -18.52
N THR A 42 28.14 12.33 -18.85
CA THR A 42 28.36 13.75 -18.54
C THR A 42 27.32 14.69 -19.16
N ASP A 43 26.46 14.17 -20.04
CA ASP A 43 25.33 14.87 -20.66
C ASP A 43 24.12 15.02 -19.71
N ILE A 44 23.98 14.15 -18.70
CA ILE A 44 22.86 14.19 -17.75
C ILE A 44 23.14 15.22 -16.64
N ARG A 45 22.11 15.95 -16.23
CA ARG A 45 22.19 16.79 -15.04
C ARG A 45 21.50 16.15 -13.85
N THR A 46 22.33 15.72 -12.90
CA THR A 46 21.89 15.22 -11.60
C THR A 46 21.57 16.39 -10.67
N VAL A 47 20.37 16.40 -10.09
CA VAL A 47 19.89 17.46 -9.22
C VAL A 47 19.44 16.85 -7.89
N ASN A 48 20.17 17.13 -6.82
CA ASN A 48 19.83 16.70 -5.48
C ASN A 48 18.74 17.60 -4.89
N LEU A 49 17.61 16.99 -4.54
CA LEU A 49 16.43 17.68 -4.01
C LEU A 49 16.69 18.35 -2.65
N SER A 50 17.48 17.73 -1.77
CA SER A 50 17.89 18.34 -0.50
C SER A 50 18.71 19.61 -0.72
N LEU A 51 19.69 19.55 -1.62
CA LEU A 51 20.55 20.70 -1.95
C LEU A 51 19.81 21.78 -2.74
N LEU A 52 18.77 21.43 -3.50
CA LEU A 52 17.94 22.38 -4.26
C LEU A 52 17.16 23.37 -3.37
N ASN A 53 17.16 23.16 -2.05
CA ASN A 53 16.68 24.15 -1.08
C ASN A 53 17.70 25.28 -0.79
N THR A 54 18.91 25.20 -1.33
CA THR A 54 19.98 26.19 -1.13
C THR A 54 20.22 27.03 -2.38
N ASP A 55 20.46 28.33 -2.18
CA ASP A 55 20.66 29.28 -3.27
C ASP A 55 21.95 29.03 -4.07
N TRP A 56 23.04 28.64 -3.40
CA TRP A 56 24.29 28.31 -4.07
C TRP A 56 24.14 27.12 -5.03
N TYR A 57 23.39 26.09 -4.63
CA TYR A 57 23.20 24.90 -5.46
C TYR A 57 22.27 25.17 -6.64
N ILE A 58 21.20 25.93 -6.44
CA ILE A 58 20.35 26.42 -7.54
C ILE A 58 21.21 27.19 -8.57
N ASN A 59 22.07 28.10 -8.10
CA ASN A 59 22.97 28.87 -8.96
C ASN A 59 24.02 27.99 -9.68
N GLN A 60 24.47 26.90 -9.05
CA GLN A 60 25.33 25.92 -9.69
C GLN A 60 24.60 25.15 -10.79
N MET A 61 23.36 24.73 -10.54
CA MET A 61 22.55 23.98 -11.51
C MET A 61 22.19 24.79 -12.75
N ARG A 62 22.13 26.12 -12.66
CA ARG A 62 21.96 27.04 -13.81
C ARG A 62 23.12 26.99 -14.81
N LYS A 63 24.32 26.57 -14.38
CA LYS A 63 25.51 26.58 -15.23
C LYS A 63 25.64 25.26 -15.97
N ASP A 64 26.08 25.30 -17.23
CA ASP A 64 26.57 24.12 -17.94
C ASP A 64 27.69 23.44 -17.13
N ALA A 65 27.72 22.11 -17.16
CA ALA A 65 28.76 21.30 -16.51
C ALA A 65 29.06 20.13 -17.44
N TYR A 66 30.33 20.02 -17.86
CA TYR A 66 30.76 19.07 -18.88
C TYR A 66 29.90 19.19 -20.15
N ASP A 67 29.29 18.10 -20.62
CA ASP A 67 28.40 18.08 -21.78
C ASP A 67 26.93 18.39 -21.42
N GLY A 68 26.60 18.40 -20.13
CA GLY A 68 25.25 18.60 -19.62
C GLY A 68 24.87 20.06 -19.50
N LYS A 69 23.83 20.46 -20.25
CA LYS A 69 23.29 21.83 -20.22
C LYS A 69 22.71 22.19 -18.86
N GLY A 70 22.91 23.43 -18.43
CA GLY A 70 22.33 23.97 -17.20
C GLY A 70 20.81 23.77 -17.14
N VAL A 71 20.28 23.74 -15.92
CA VAL A 71 18.84 23.67 -15.67
C VAL A 71 18.27 25.09 -15.78
N GLU A 72 17.26 25.26 -16.62
CA GLU A 72 16.67 26.55 -16.95
C GLU A 72 15.68 26.99 -15.85
N PHE A 73 16.23 27.49 -14.75
CA PHE A 73 15.45 28.24 -13.77
C PHE A 73 15.30 29.68 -14.25
N ILE A 74 14.08 30.20 -14.32
CA ILE A 74 13.81 31.59 -14.72
C ILE A 74 13.90 32.52 -13.51
N MET A 75 13.45 32.05 -12.33
CA MET A 75 13.41 32.86 -11.10
C MET A 75 14.75 33.55 -10.86
N ASP A 76 14.75 34.86 -10.65
CA ASP A 76 15.99 35.63 -10.45
C ASP A 76 16.65 35.26 -9.11
N PRO A 77 17.99 35.10 -9.05
CA PRO A 77 18.72 34.83 -7.80
C PRO A 77 18.34 35.67 -6.58
N HIS A 78 17.97 36.94 -6.74
CA HIS A 78 17.58 37.76 -5.57
C HIS A 78 16.31 37.25 -4.89
N LEU A 79 15.44 36.52 -5.59
CA LEU A 79 14.16 36.02 -5.09
C LEU A 79 14.30 34.78 -4.18
N TYR A 80 15.33 33.97 -4.35
CA TYR A 80 15.50 32.72 -3.56
C TYR A 80 16.78 32.70 -2.71
N ARG A 81 17.55 33.80 -2.70
CA ARG A 81 18.74 33.96 -1.86
C ARG A 81 18.39 33.71 -0.39
N GLN A 82 19.20 32.89 0.27
CA GLN A 82 18.97 32.52 1.66
C GLN A 82 19.07 33.75 2.57
N GLY A 83 18.11 33.89 3.50
CA GLY A 83 18.07 35.01 4.45
C GLY A 83 17.73 36.38 3.83
N GLY A 84 17.15 36.43 2.62
CA GLY A 84 16.78 37.71 2.02
C GLY A 84 15.84 37.68 0.82
N GLY A 85 15.74 36.58 0.08
CA GLY A 85 14.92 36.50 -1.13
C GLY A 85 13.44 36.19 -0.89
N GLY A 86 13.14 35.44 0.18
CA GLY A 86 11.76 35.11 0.55
C GLY A 86 11.07 34.11 -0.37
N ARG A 87 11.77 33.13 -0.96
CA ARG A 87 11.12 31.94 -1.56
C ARG A 87 11.68 30.69 -0.93
N ASP A 88 11.68 30.66 0.40
CA ASP A 88 12.21 29.53 1.17
C ASP A 88 11.19 28.40 1.29
N VAL A 89 9.91 28.73 1.35
CA VAL A 89 8.76 27.82 1.42
C VAL A 89 7.54 28.54 0.85
N ALA A 90 6.43 27.90 0.52
CA ALA A 90 5.15 28.56 0.21
C ALA A 90 4.05 27.80 0.94
N TYR A 91 3.25 28.46 1.79
CA TYR A 91 2.21 27.76 2.56
C TYR A 91 0.90 27.71 1.79
N LYS A 92 0.27 26.53 1.75
CA LYS A 92 -1.05 26.35 1.15
C LYS A 92 -2.11 26.72 2.18
N MET A 93 -2.76 27.87 2.03
CA MET A 93 -3.98 28.21 2.77
C MET A 93 -4.75 29.34 2.12
N GLU A 94 -6.02 29.46 2.49
CA GLU A 94 -6.87 30.55 2.05
C GLU A 94 -6.29 31.91 2.44
N VAL A 95 -6.52 32.92 1.59
CA VAL A 95 -6.12 34.30 1.86
C VAL A 95 -6.86 34.78 3.12
N PRO A 96 -6.18 35.11 4.24
CA PRO A 96 -6.86 35.53 5.45
C PRO A 96 -7.62 36.83 5.22
N ASN A 97 -8.83 36.93 5.79
CA ASN A 97 -9.65 38.14 5.69
C ASN A 97 -9.18 39.30 6.56
N ASP A 98 -8.16 39.09 7.41
CA ASP A 98 -7.65 40.10 8.33
C ASP A 98 -6.45 40.86 7.72
N PRO A 99 -6.58 42.17 7.46
CA PRO A 99 -5.51 42.96 6.85
C PRO A 99 -4.25 43.06 7.72
N ARG A 100 -4.30 42.75 9.02
CA ARG A 100 -3.12 42.81 9.92
C ARG A 100 -2.03 41.80 9.57
N PHE A 101 -2.36 40.75 8.81
CA PHE A 101 -1.38 39.78 8.30
C PHE A 101 -0.55 40.31 7.13
N PHE A 102 -0.86 41.49 6.59
CA PHE A 102 -0.22 42.05 5.41
C PHE A 102 0.52 43.35 5.72
N LYS A 103 1.71 43.51 5.14
CA LYS A 103 2.58 44.67 5.35
C LYS A 103 1.90 46.02 5.06
N ASN A 104 1.21 46.11 3.92
CA ASN A 104 0.46 47.31 3.53
C ASN A 104 -1.04 47.20 3.87
N GLY A 105 -1.41 46.29 4.78
CA GLY A 105 -2.77 46.14 5.27
C GLY A 105 -3.79 45.80 4.19
N ILE A 106 -4.85 46.61 4.10
CA ILE A 106 -6.01 46.40 3.22
C ILE A 106 -5.64 46.40 1.73
N GLU A 107 -4.62 47.16 1.32
CA GLU A 107 -4.27 47.23 -0.11
C GLU A 107 -3.66 45.91 -0.60
N ASP A 108 -2.76 45.32 0.19
CA ASP A 108 -2.16 44.01 -0.10
C ASP A 108 -3.22 42.89 -0.02
N LEU A 109 -4.13 42.96 0.97
CA LEU A 109 -5.27 42.04 1.07
C LEU A 109 -6.14 42.06 -0.19
N LYS A 110 -6.51 43.27 -0.67
CA LYS A 110 -7.30 43.42 -1.90
C LYS A 110 -6.57 42.88 -3.13
N LYS A 111 -5.26 43.13 -3.25
CA LYS A 111 -4.43 42.58 -4.34
C LYS A 111 -4.36 41.06 -4.29
N ALA A 112 -4.16 40.48 -3.11
CA ALA A 112 -4.11 39.04 -2.90
C ALA A 112 -5.46 38.36 -3.22
N GLN A 113 -6.58 38.91 -2.71
CA GLN A 113 -7.93 38.43 -3.02
C GLN A 113 -8.25 38.58 -4.52
N GLN A 114 -7.92 39.72 -5.12
CA GLN A 114 -8.15 39.96 -6.54
C GLN A 114 -7.34 39.00 -7.43
N LYS A 115 -6.04 38.78 -7.13
CA LYS A 115 -5.21 37.83 -7.88
C LYS A 115 -5.66 36.38 -7.68
N SER A 116 -6.07 36.01 -6.47
CA SER A 116 -6.69 34.70 -6.20
C SER A 116 -7.94 34.47 -7.05
N LEU A 117 -8.78 35.50 -7.21
CA LEU A 117 -10.00 35.43 -8.02
C LEU A 117 -9.72 35.46 -9.53
N GLN A 118 -8.76 36.28 -9.97
CA GLN A 118 -8.39 36.43 -11.39
C GLN A 118 -7.72 35.18 -11.96
N ASN A 119 -6.98 34.44 -11.14
CA ASN A 119 -6.24 33.25 -11.57
C ASN A 119 -7.11 31.96 -11.53
N GLY A 120 -8.45 32.08 -11.52
CA GLY A 120 -9.35 30.96 -11.80
C GLY A 120 -9.90 30.17 -10.61
N GLY A 121 -9.65 30.57 -9.36
CA GLY A 121 -10.13 29.81 -8.20
C GLY A 121 -9.26 28.59 -7.88
N GLU A 122 -9.84 27.39 -7.70
CA GLU A 122 -9.16 26.19 -7.15
C GLU A 122 -7.97 25.64 -7.98
N SER A 123 -7.90 25.94 -9.29
CA SER A 123 -6.87 25.46 -10.23
C SER A 123 -6.14 26.63 -10.92
N TRP A 124 -4.80 26.57 -10.98
CA TRP A 124 -3.96 27.58 -11.64
C TRP A 124 -3.21 27.01 -12.82
N ASN A 125 -3.06 27.75 -13.92
CA ASN A 125 -2.02 27.40 -14.89
C ASN A 125 -0.65 27.57 -14.24
N LEU A 126 0.30 26.71 -14.60
CA LEU A 126 1.66 26.78 -14.08
C LEU A 126 2.32 28.14 -14.39
N SER A 127 1.98 28.77 -15.53
CA SER A 127 2.42 30.12 -15.86
C SER A 127 1.94 31.17 -14.86
N ASP A 128 0.68 31.08 -14.44
CA ASP A 128 0.08 32.03 -13.50
C ASP A 128 0.69 31.84 -12.10
N PHE A 129 0.96 30.58 -11.74
CA PHE A 129 1.72 30.25 -10.52
C PHE A 129 3.14 30.80 -10.56
N ASN A 130 3.84 30.66 -11.70
CA ASN A 130 5.20 31.15 -11.85
C ASN A 130 5.28 32.67 -11.88
N GLU A 131 4.32 33.36 -12.50
CA GLU A 131 4.18 34.82 -12.41
C GLU A 131 3.95 35.25 -10.95
N TRP A 132 3.12 34.52 -10.20
CA TRP A 132 2.88 34.80 -8.80
C TRP A 132 4.14 34.63 -7.94
N ILE A 133 4.83 33.48 -7.97
CA ILE A 133 6.02 33.26 -7.14
C ILE A 133 7.18 34.20 -7.47
N THR A 134 7.25 34.68 -8.72
CA THR A 134 8.29 35.62 -9.17
C THR A 134 7.94 37.09 -8.94
N SER A 135 6.71 37.40 -8.53
CA SER A 135 6.28 38.78 -8.25
C SER A 135 6.98 39.38 -7.03
N GLU A 136 7.26 40.68 -7.02
CA GLU A 136 7.88 41.35 -5.86
C GLU A 136 6.89 41.69 -4.72
N ASP A 137 5.67 41.16 -4.80
CA ASP A 137 4.60 41.44 -3.83
C ASP A 137 4.96 40.96 -2.41
N SER A 138 4.51 41.70 -1.40
CA SER A 138 4.79 41.36 0.01
C SER A 138 4.35 39.94 0.37
N TYR A 139 3.19 39.49 -0.11
CA TYR A 139 2.61 38.17 0.21
C TYR A 139 3.21 36.99 -0.58
N THR A 140 4.18 37.22 -1.46
CA THR A 140 4.91 36.16 -2.20
C THR A 140 6.33 35.94 -1.66
N LYS A 141 6.77 36.76 -0.68
CA LYS A 141 8.09 36.68 -0.02
C LYS A 141 8.10 35.84 1.26
N ILE A 142 7.95 34.53 1.16
CA ILE A 142 7.93 33.57 2.27
C ILE A 142 9.36 33.20 2.78
N GLN A 143 9.67 33.51 4.04
CA GLN A 143 10.96 33.19 4.70
C GLN A 143 10.79 32.13 5.80
N TYR A 144 11.80 31.29 6.02
CA TYR A 144 11.85 30.38 7.17
C TYR A 144 12.05 31.18 8.48
N PRO A 145 11.39 30.83 9.61
CA PRO A 145 11.50 31.58 10.87
C PRO A 145 12.91 31.65 11.48
N ILE A 146 13.82 30.77 11.07
CA ILE A 146 15.11 30.51 11.74
C ILE A 146 16.14 31.65 11.56
N GLY A 147 15.83 32.70 10.80
CA GLY A 147 16.68 33.90 10.64
C GLY A 147 16.03 35.24 10.98
N CYS A 148 14.81 35.24 11.53
CA CYS A 148 14.08 36.46 11.85
C CYS A 148 14.58 37.07 13.16
N ILE A 149 15.36 38.16 13.07
CA ILE A 149 15.82 38.89 14.25
C ILE A 149 14.78 39.93 14.71
N ASP A 150 13.87 40.42 13.84
CA ASP A 150 12.76 41.31 14.23
C ASP A 150 11.58 41.23 13.21
N ASN A 151 10.32 41.18 13.68
CA ASN A 151 9.05 41.21 12.90
C ASN A 151 8.74 40.03 11.95
N CYS A 152 8.69 38.81 12.49
CA CYS A 152 8.27 37.61 11.74
C CYS A 152 6.74 37.38 11.73
N SER A 153 5.93 38.41 11.49
CA SER A 153 4.45 38.32 11.51
C SER A 153 3.81 38.09 10.14
N GLU A 154 4.59 37.96 9.07
CA GLU A 154 4.09 37.79 7.70
C GLU A 154 4.15 36.31 7.27
N LEU A 155 3.18 35.51 7.71
CA LEU A 155 2.90 34.21 7.10
C LEU A 155 2.23 34.44 5.74
N LYS A 156 2.62 33.68 4.71
CA LYS A 156 2.33 33.98 3.30
C LYS A 156 1.85 32.75 2.56
N TYR A 157 0.80 32.96 1.75
CA TYR A 157 -0.16 31.91 1.43
C TYR A 157 -0.43 31.85 -0.07
N PHE A 158 -0.59 30.65 -0.60
CA PHE A 158 -1.26 30.43 -1.88
C PHE A 158 -2.57 29.67 -1.66
N PRO A 159 -3.68 30.10 -2.28
CA PRO A 159 -5.01 29.56 -1.99
C PRO A 159 -5.31 28.22 -2.68
N ASN A 160 -4.53 27.82 -3.69
CA ASN A 160 -5.03 26.86 -4.67
C ASN A 160 -4.65 25.42 -4.36
N LYS A 161 -5.54 24.53 -4.76
CA LYS A 161 -5.38 23.10 -4.56
C LYS A 161 -4.74 22.43 -5.77
N LYS A 162 -4.78 23.04 -6.95
CA LYS A 162 -4.39 22.39 -8.21
C LYS A 162 -3.53 23.28 -9.11
N ILE A 163 -2.62 22.67 -9.87
CA ILE A 163 -1.78 23.31 -10.88
C ILE A 163 -1.91 22.56 -12.20
N ILE A 164 -2.17 23.28 -13.29
CA ILE A 164 -2.25 22.78 -14.66
C ILE A 164 -0.89 22.98 -15.33
N LEU A 165 -0.25 21.89 -15.74
CA LEU A 165 1.06 21.91 -16.41
C LEU A 165 0.96 22.34 -17.88
N PRO A 166 2.08 22.77 -18.51
CA PRO A 166 2.10 23.06 -19.94
C PRO A 166 1.61 21.87 -20.77
N LYS A 167 0.88 22.15 -21.85
CA LYS A 167 0.37 21.09 -22.74
C LYS A 167 1.53 20.30 -23.36
N PRO A 168 1.45 18.96 -23.44
CA PRO A 168 2.54 18.10 -23.94
C PRO A 168 2.69 18.11 -25.47
N THR A 169 2.57 19.28 -26.10
CA THR A 169 2.60 19.44 -27.57
C THR A 169 3.94 19.00 -28.18
N VAL A 170 5.06 19.32 -27.53
CA VAL A 170 6.40 18.94 -28.00
C VAL A 170 6.56 17.43 -28.08
N ILE A 171 6.05 16.68 -27.08
CA ILE A 171 6.09 15.22 -27.09
C ILE A 171 5.17 14.66 -28.19
N LYS A 172 3.96 15.21 -28.35
CA LYS A 172 3.04 14.80 -29.41
C LYS A 172 3.67 14.99 -30.80
N GLU A 173 4.36 16.10 -31.03
CA GLU A 173 5.05 16.37 -32.29
C GLU A 173 6.27 15.46 -32.50
N LYS A 174 7.04 15.19 -31.44
CA LYS A 174 8.16 14.24 -31.47
C LYS A 174 7.69 12.85 -31.91
N ILE A 175 6.65 12.30 -31.28
CA ILE A 175 6.12 10.97 -31.62
C ILE A 175 5.60 10.93 -33.06
N LYS A 176 4.88 11.97 -33.51
CA LYS A 176 4.43 12.07 -34.91
C LYS A 176 5.60 12.06 -35.90
N SER A 177 6.70 12.74 -35.56
CA SER A 177 7.91 12.75 -36.39
C SER A 177 8.59 11.39 -36.46
N GLU A 178 8.64 10.66 -35.34
CA GLU A 178 9.20 9.30 -35.28
C GLU A 178 8.37 8.31 -36.11
N ILE A 179 7.03 8.36 -36.00
CA ILE A 179 6.12 7.56 -36.84
C ILE A 179 6.36 7.84 -38.33
N LYS A 180 6.55 9.12 -38.70
CA LYS A 180 6.85 9.50 -40.08
C LYS A 180 8.17 8.87 -40.57
N ILE A 181 9.23 8.94 -39.77
CA ILE A 181 10.54 8.35 -40.10
C ILE A 181 10.45 6.84 -40.27
N LEU A 182 9.71 6.15 -39.40
CA LEU A 182 9.52 4.69 -39.50
C LEU A 182 8.75 4.31 -40.78
N ASN A 183 7.72 5.08 -41.16
CA ASN A 183 7.00 4.87 -42.41
C ASN A 183 7.91 5.07 -43.64
N GLU A 184 8.74 6.13 -43.65
CA GLU A 184 9.74 6.36 -44.71
C GLU A 184 10.75 5.20 -44.81
N LYS A 185 11.11 4.59 -43.68
CA LYS A 185 11.98 3.39 -43.65
C LYS A 185 11.31 2.19 -44.32
N ILE A 186 10.02 1.93 -44.05
CA ILE A 186 9.26 0.85 -44.72
C ILE A 186 9.21 1.10 -46.24
N GLU A 187 8.91 2.33 -46.67
CA GLU A 187 8.88 2.66 -48.11
C GLU A 187 10.24 2.40 -48.78
N THR A 188 11.34 2.71 -48.10
CA THR A 188 12.70 2.49 -48.61
C THR A 188 13.00 1.00 -48.77
N ILE A 189 12.69 0.17 -47.76
CA ILE A 189 12.87 -1.29 -47.82
C ILE A 189 12.07 -1.88 -49.00
N ASN A 190 10.82 -1.45 -49.17
CA ASN A 190 9.95 -1.91 -50.25
C ASN A 190 10.49 -1.51 -51.65
N ARG A 191 11.10 -0.33 -51.79
CA ARG A 191 11.71 0.13 -53.06
C ARG A 191 12.99 -0.61 -53.41
N GLU A 192 13.77 -1.05 -52.42
CA GLU A 192 15.03 -1.77 -52.64
C GLU A 192 14.85 -3.26 -52.96
N GLU A 193 13.61 -3.76 -53.06
CA GLU A 193 13.24 -5.18 -53.26
C GLU A 193 13.96 -6.14 -52.28
N LYS A 194 14.36 -5.64 -51.11
CA LYS A 194 14.99 -6.46 -50.07
C LYS A 194 13.90 -7.26 -49.36
N THR A 195 13.96 -8.59 -49.47
CA THR A 195 13.01 -9.49 -48.79
C THR A 195 13.34 -9.60 -47.30
N ILE A 196 12.90 -8.62 -46.50
CA ILE A 196 13.05 -8.63 -45.04
C ILE A 196 11.67 -8.41 -44.38
N GLU A 197 10.72 -9.32 -44.67
CA GLU A 197 9.36 -9.27 -44.12
C GLU A 197 9.34 -9.14 -42.59
N SER A 198 10.25 -9.84 -41.90
CA SER A 198 10.40 -9.78 -40.44
C SER A 198 10.81 -8.39 -39.92
N GLU A 199 11.62 -7.62 -40.67
CA GLU A 199 12.01 -6.26 -40.28
C GLU A 199 10.84 -5.29 -40.49
N ILE A 200 10.10 -5.44 -41.60
CA ILE A 200 8.89 -4.63 -41.85
C ILE A 200 7.86 -4.87 -40.76
N GLU A 201 7.63 -6.12 -40.35
CA GLU A 201 6.70 -6.46 -39.29
C GLU A 201 7.10 -5.83 -37.95
N LYS A 202 8.40 -5.87 -37.61
CA LYS A 202 8.93 -5.19 -36.42
C LYS A 202 8.70 -3.68 -36.45
N ILE A 203 8.96 -3.03 -37.59
CA ILE A 203 8.75 -1.58 -37.73
C ILE A 203 7.27 -1.23 -37.63
N LYS A 204 6.37 -2.03 -38.23
CA LYS A 204 4.92 -1.82 -38.12
C LYS A 204 4.43 -1.93 -36.67
N SER A 205 4.91 -2.93 -35.93
CA SER A 205 4.60 -3.07 -34.52
C SER A 205 5.10 -1.85 -33.71
N GLU A 206 6.28 -1.33 -34.02
CA GLU A 206 6.79 -0.10 -33.38
C GLU A 206 5.92 1.13 -33.69
N ILE A 207 5.45 1.26 -34.94
CA ILE A 207 4.52 2.33 -35.33
C ILE A 207 3.21 2.23 -34.54
N GLU A 208 2.61 1.03 -34.46
CA GLU A 208 1.35 0.80 -33.74
C GLU A 208 1.47 1.16 -32.25
N ILE A 209 2.60 0.81 -31.63
CA ILE A 209 2.90 1.19 -30.23
C ILE A 209 2.94 2.71 -30.10
N LYS A 210 3.67 3.40 -30.99
CA LYS A 210 3.79 4.87 -30.96
C LYS A 210 2.47 5.57 -31.23
N GLU A 211 1.64 5.05 -32.13
CA GLU A 211 0.29 5.56 -32.38
C GLU A 211 -0.62 5.41 -31.16
N THR A 212 -0.54 4.25 -30.49
CA THR A 212 -1.25 4.00 -29.24
C THR A 212 -0.78 4.93 -28.12
N GLU A 213 0.52 5.14 -27.98
CA GLU A 213 1.08 6.12 -27.03
C GLU A 213 0.57 7.53 -27.33
N LEU A 214 0.63 7.96 -28.61
CA LEU A 214 0.15 9.28 -29.03
C LEU A 214 -1.32 9.52 -28.67
N TYR A 215 -2.16 8.49 -28.80
CA TYR A 215 -3.57 8.55 -28.42
C TYR A 215 -3.78 8.68 -26.90
N LYS A 216 -2.93 8.04 -26.10
CA LYS A 216 -3.00 8.05 -24.63
C LYS A 216 -2.41 9.30 -23.98
N ILE A 217 -1.70 10.17 -24.73
CA ILE A 217 -1.13 11.39 -24.16
C ILE A 217 -2.26 12.37 -23.81
N GLU A 218 -2.31 12.75 -22.53
CA GLU A 218 -3.26 13.71 -22.00
C GLU A 218 -3.28 15.02 -22.80
N SER A 219 -4.46 15.59 -22.96
CA SER A 219 -4.58 16.96 -23.53
C SER A 219 -4.06 18.02 -22.55
N GLU A 220 -4.19 17.74 -21.26
CA GLU A 220 -3.88 18.64 -20.16
C GLU A 220 -3.57 17.82 -18.91
N ILE A 221 -2.59 18.26 -18.11
CA ILE A 221 -2.18 17.58 -16.88
C ILE A 221 -2.46 18.51 -15.71
N GLU A 222 -3.31 18.06 -14.80
CA GLU A 222 -3.61 18.74 -13.54
C GLU A 222 -3.00 17.96 -12.38
N ILE A 223 -2.20 18.63 -11.55
CA ILE A 223 -1.66 18.07 -10.30
C ILE A 223 -2.35 18.71 -9.10
N SER A 224 -2.66 17.91 -8.09
CA SER A 224 -3.22 18.40 -6.82
C SER A 224 -2.12 18.56 -5.77
N ILE A 225 -1.99 19.77 -5.23
CA ILE A 225 -1.03 20.12 -4.20
C ILE A 225 -1.56 19.67 -2.83
N ASN A 226 -1.36 18.41 -2.46
CA ASN A 226 -1.85 17.87 -1.18
C ASN A 226 -0.81 17.99 -0.05
N ALA A 227 -0.10 19.11 0.00
CA ALA A 227 0.77 19.46 1.09
C ALA A 227 0.37 20.81 1.69
N GLY A 228 0.58 20.98 3.00
CA GLY A 228 0.35 22.25 3.68
C GLY A 228 1.36 23.34 3.27
N ASN A 229 2.46 22.95 2.62
CA ASN A 229 3.43 23.88 2.06
C ASN A 229 4.22 23.25 0.89
N LEU A 230 4.90 24.09 0.12
CA LEU A 230 5.86 23.73 -0.92
C LEU A 230 7.24 24.28 -0.53
N SER A 231 8.26 23.43 -0.50
CA SER A 231 9.64 23.87 -0.26
C SER A 231 10.19 24.68 -1.44
N LYS A 232 11.31 25.39 -1.21
CA LYS A 232 12.06 26.05 -2.30
C LYS A 232 12.38 25.08 -3.44
N ALA A 233 12.80 23.86 -3.14
CA ALA A 233 13.04 22.84 -4.16
C ALA A 233 11.80 22.60 -5.04
N ASN A 234 10.62 22.49 -4.43
CA ASN A 234 9.36 22.31 -5.17
C ASN A 234 9.05 23.54 -6.06
N LEU A 235 9.24 24.75 -5.54
CA LEU A 235 9.04 25.98 -6.32
C LEU A 235 9.97 26.05 -7.54
N MET A 236 11.25 25.67 -7.36
CA MET A 236 12.22 25.66 -8.44
C MET A 236 11.90 24.60 -9.51
N ILE A 237 11.37 23.45 -9.11
CA ILE A 237 10.97 22.39 -10.05
C ILE A 237 9.74 22.83 -10.85
N LEU A 238 8.72 23.41 -10.21
CA LEU A 238 7.56 23.99 -10.90
C LEU A 238 7.99 25.09 -11.89
N ASN A 239 8.92 25.96 -11.49
CA ASN A 239 9.47 26.97 -12.38
C ASN A 239 10.20 26.36 -13.60
N MET A 240 10.98 25.30 -13.37
CA MET A 240 11.72 24.60 -14.42
C MET A 240 10.79 23.83 -15.37
N ILE A 241 9.72 23.19 -14.87
CA ILE A 241 8.77 22.44 -15.72
C ILE A 241 8.13 23.34 -16.76
N GLU A 242 7.73 24.57 -16.37
CA GLU A 242 7.16 25.54 -17.30
C GLU A 242 8.12 25.85 -18.44
N HIS A 243 9.36 26.20 -18.11
CA HIS A 243 10.34 26.64 -19.10
C HIS A 243 10.82 25.51 -19.99
N ASN A 244 11.03 24.33 -19.38
CA ASN A 244 11.39 23.12 -20.09
C ASN A 244 10.37 22.78 -21.18
N ASN A 245 9.08 22.98 -20.90
CA ASN A 245 7.96 22.75 -21.82
C ASN A 245 8.12 21.43 -22.61
N TRP A 246 8.40 20.34 -21.88
CA TRP A 246 8.58 18.99 -22.40
C TRP A 246 9.73 18.79 -23.41
N ARG A 247 10.69 19.71 -23.51
CA ARG A 247 11.83 19.61 -24.44
C ARG A 247 12.94 18.70 -23.91
N ARG A 248 13.20 18.77 -22.60
CA ARG A 248 14.22 17.99 -21.90
C ARG A 248 13.55 16.92 -21.03
N PRO A 249 13.96 15.65 -21.14
CA PRO A 249 13.44 14.58 -20.30
C PRO A 249 13.70 14.84 -18.81
N ILE A 250 12.68 14.61 -17.97
CA ILE A 250 12.76 14.75 -16.50
C ILE A 250 12.59 13.37 -15.89
N TYR A 251 13.53 13.00 -15.00
CA TYR A 251 13.54 11.73 -14.28
C TYR A 251 13.68 11.96 -12.78
N PHE A 252 13.21 10.99 -12.01
CA PHE A 252 13.33 10.91 -10.56
C PHE A 252 13.93 9.55 -10.19
N ALA A 253 14.92 9.52 -9.31
CA ALA A 253 15.46 8.26 -8.79
C ALA A 253 14.38 7.50 -8.00
N THR A 254 14.36 6.17 -8.13
CA THR A 254 13.42 5.30 -7.37
C THR A 254 13.63 5.32 -5.86
N THR A 255 14.76 5.85 -5.41
CA THR A 255 15.21 5.95 -4.01
C THR A 255 14.74 7.22 -3.29
N ILE A 256 14.13 8.17 -3.99
CA ILE A 256 13.55 9.39 -3.38
C ILE A 256 12.42 9.04 -2.39
N GLY A 257 11.75 7.91 -2.59
CA GLY A 257 10.63 7.43 -1.77
C GLY A 257 9.54 6.84 -2.65
N SER A 258 8.37 6.61 -2.07
CA SER A 258 7.20 6.16 -2.84
C SER A 258 6.47 7.37 -3.45
N PRO A 259 6.28 7.45 -4.77
CA PRO A 259 5.41 8.44 -5.37
C PRO A 259 3.97 8.26 -4.87
N SER A 260 3.35 9.35 -4.40
CA SER A 260 1.96 9.31 -3.93
C SER A 260 1.31 10.69 -4.03
N PRO A 261 -0.01 10.80 -3.84
CA PRO A 261 -0.71 12.07 -3.74
C PRO A 261 -0.21 12.96 -2.61
N TYR A 262 0.50 12.40 -1.63
CA TYR A 262 0.96 13.11 -0.43
C TYR A 262 2.48 13.34 -0.41
N ASN A 263 3.22 12.77 -1.35
CA ASN A 263 4.67 12.93 -1.44
C ASN A 263 5.06 14.11 -2.34
N GLN A 264 5.45 15.22 -1.71
CA GLN A 264 5.88 16.43 -2.39
C GLN A 264 7.22 16.31 -3.14
N ASP A 265 8.06 15.32 -2.83
CA ASP A 265 9.38 15.17 -3.47
C ASP A 265 9.25 14.75 -4.95
N PHE A 266 8.11 14.14 -5.31
CA PHE A 266 7.71 13.85 -6.69
C PHE A 266 6.77 14.92 -7.28
N LEU A 267 6.61 16.07 -6.63
CA LEU A 267 5.77 17.19 -7.09
C LEU A 267 4.31 16.79 -7.38
N PHE A 268 3.81 15.76 -6.69
CA PHE A 268 2.48 15.19 -6.90
C PHE A 268 2.25 14.66 -8.33
N LEU A 269 3.33 14.35 -9.06
CA LEU A 269 3.30 13.83 -10.44
C LEU A 269 3.12 12.31 -10.50
N HIS A 270 2.74 11.66 -9.39
CA HIS A 270 2.69 10.21 -9.25
C HIS A 270 1.90 9.53 -10.38
N ASP A 271 0.78 10.10 -10.83
CA ASP A 271 -0.05 9.55 -11.91
C ASP A 271 0.64 9.54 -13.29
N TYR A 272 1.76 10.26 -13.46
CA TYR A 272 2.44 10.49 -14.73
C TYR A 272 3.88 9.97 -14.72
N LEU A 273 4.18 9.03 -13.82
CA LEU A 273 5.49 8.39 -13.73
C LEU A 273 5.51 7.06 -14.47
N GLN A 274 6.55 6.88 -15.29
CA GLN A 274 6.91 5.64 -15.97
C GLN A 274 8.20 5.07 -15.41
N LEU A 275 8.25 3.77 -15.16
CA LEU A 275 9.43 3.08 -14.70
C LEU A 275 10.35 2.71 -15.89
N ASP A 276 11.53 3.33 -15.96
CA ASP A 276 12.53 3.15 -17.03
C ASP A 276 13.86 2.58 -16.49
N GLY A 277 13.81 1.73 -15.47
CA GLY A 277 14.97 1.10 -14.84
C GLY A 277 15.06 1.54 -13.39
N LEU A 278 16.20 2.11 -12.96
CA LEU A 278 16.33 2.66 -11.61
C LEU A 278 15.68 4.05 -11.44
N VAL A 279 14.98 4.53 -12.46
CA VAL A 279 14.41 5.89 -12.54
C VAL A 279 12.94 5.86 -12.95
N TYR A 280 12.21 6.86 -12.47
CA TYR A 280 10.88 7.22 -12.92
C TYR A 280 10.94 8.40 -13.89
N LYS A 281 10.52 8.19 -15.13
CA LYS A 281 10.37 9.24 -16.16
C LYS A 281 9.04 9.94 -16.01
N LEU A 282 9.04 11.28 -16.04
CA LEU A 282 7.81 12.05 -16.22
C LEU A 282 7.30 11.89 -17.66
N ASN A 283 6.12 11.27 -17.80
CA ASN A 283 5.49 10.98 -19.09
C ASN A 283 4.03 11.45 -19.05
N PRO A 284 3.53 12.22 -20.04
CA PRO A 284 2.17 12.74 -20.05
C PRO A 284 1.07 11.68 -20.36
N ILE A 285 1.30 10.42 -20.01
CA ILE A 285 0.37 9.31 -20.11
C ILE A 285 0.08 8.85 -18.69
N LYS A 286 -1.21 8.83 -18.31
CA LYS A 286 -1.63 8.39 -16.98
C LYS A 286 -1.28 6.91 -16.76
N ASN A 287 -0.81 6.58 -15.57
CA ASN A 287 -0.53 5.22 -15.15
C ASN A 287 -1.76 4.54 -14.49
N ASP A 288 -1.58 3.29 -14.07
CA ASP A 288 -2.66 2.44 -13.55
C ASP A 288 -2.76 2.50 -12.02
N SER A 289 -2.26 3.58 -11.38
CA SER A 289 -2.33 3.75 -9.92
C SER A 289 -3.79 3.87 -9.45
N PHE A 290 -4.08 3.35 -8.26
CA PHE A 290 -5.46 3.30 -7.73
C PHE A 290 -5.49 3.40 -6.21
N ILE A 291 -6.69 3.63 -5.67
CA ILE A 291 -6.96 3.54 -4.22
C ILE A 291 -7.61 2.19 -3.96
N ASP A 292 -7.05 1.40 -3.05
CA ASP A 292 -7.58 0.08 -2.70
C ASP A 292 -8.82 0.15 -1.80
N SER A 293 -9.39 -1.01 -1.47
CA SER A 293 -10.57 -1.12 -0.60
C SER A 293 -10.33 -0.61 0.84
N GLN A 294 -9.08 -0.55 1.28
CA GLN A 294 -8.68 -0.02 2.59
C GLN A 294 -8.38 1.48 2.55
N ARG A 295 -8.66 2.15 1.43
CA ARG A 295 -8.35 3.56 1.16
C ARG A 295 -6.84 3.86 1.12
N GLY A 296 -6.01 2.83 0.93
CA GLY A 296 -4.58 2.96 0.68
C GLY A 296 -4.30 3.35 -0.76
N TYR A 297 -3.37 4.29 -0.98
CA TYR A 297 -2.92 4.64 -2.33
C TYR A 297 -1.88 3.62 -2.80
N ILE A 298 -2.19 2.94 -3.90
CA ILE A 298 -1.34 1.94 -4.55
C ILE A 298 -0.70 2.58 -5.79
N PHE A 299 0.61 2.77 -5.72
CA PHE A 299 1.37 3.36 -6.82
C PHE A 299 1.70 2.30 -7.86
N LYS A 300 1.12 2.40 -9.06
CA LYS A 300 1.42 1.51 -10.18
C LYS A 300 1.95 2.32 -11.35
N PRO A 301 3.29 2.46 -11.49
CA PRO A 301 3.88 3.26 -12.54
C PRO A 301 3.56 2.67 -13.91
N ARG A 302 3.61 3.51 -14.95
CA ARG A 302 3.56 3.01 -16.32
C ARG A 302 4.81 2.16 -16.59
N VAL A 303 4.65 1.02 -17.25
CA VAL A 303 5.76 0.17 -17.70
C VAL A 303 5.77 0.12 -19.23
N ASN A 304 6.82 0.64 -19.86
CA ASN A 304 7.13 0.32 -21.25
C ASN A 304 8.04 -0.92 -21.24
N THR A 305 7.49 -2.08 -21.61
CA THR A 305 8.19 -3.37 -21.48
C THR A 305 9.48 -3.42 -22.29
N ASN A 306 9.55 -2.78 -23.45
CA ASN A 306 10.76 -2.77 -24.28
C ASN A 306 11.87 -1.94 -23.64
N THR A 307 11.59 -0.68 -23.29
CA THR A 307 12.57 0.23 -22.67
C THR A 307 13.06 -0.32 -21.33
N LEU A 308 12.14 -0.77 -20.46
CA LEU A 308 12.50 -1.29 -19.15
C LEU A 308 13.34 -2.57 -19.25
N TYR A 309 12.98 -3.49 -20.16
CA TYR A 309 13.75 -4.70 -20.43
C TYR A 309 15.15 -4.38 -20.92
N GLU A 310 15.31 -3.52 -21.93
CA GLU A 310 16.61 -3.14 -22.47
C GLU A 310 17.51 -2.51 -21.40
N ASN A 311 16.95 -1.61 -20.58
CA ASN A 311 17.69 -0.97 -19.50
C ASN A 311 18.17 -1.99 -18.46
N ILE A 312 17.29 -2.84 -17.92
CA ILE A 312 17.66 -3.83 -16.89
C ILE A 312 18.69 -4.82 -17.41
N MET A 313 18.52 -5.33 -18.64
CA MET A 313 19.45 -6.29 -19.22
C MET A 313 20.84 -5.69 -19.52
N SER A 314 20.95 -4.36 -19.54
CA SER A 314 22.23 -3.65 -19.72
C SER A 314 22.95 -3.31 -18.42
N PHE A 315 22.33 -3.58 -17.26
CA PHE A 315 22.86 -3.15 -15.97
C PHE A 315 24.17 -3.84 -15.58
N GLU A 316 25.00 -3.07 -14.89
CA GLU A 316 26.16 -3.55 -14.16
C GLU A 316 25.77 -3.91 -12.72
N TRP A 317 26.27 -5.03 -12.20
CA TRP A 317 25.75 -5.62 -10.96
C TRP A 317 26.65 -5.44 -9.75
N GLY A 318 27.79 -4.75 -9.85
CA GLY A 318 28.54 -4.36 -8.65
C GLY A 318 29.09 -5.50 -7.79
N GLY A 319 29.14 -6.73 -8.32
CA GLY A 319 29.50 -7.94 -7.58
C GLY A 319 28.34 -8.62 -6.84
N LEU A 320 27.08 -8.25 -7.13
CA LEU A 320 25.90 -8.91 -6.56
C LEU A 320 25.71 -10.36 -7.04
N ASP A 321 26.24 -10.68 -8.22
CA ASP A 321 26.14 -12.02 -8.80
C ASP A 321 26.78 -13.10 -7.92
N SER A 322 26.47 -14.36 -8.19
CA SER A 322 26.99 -15.52 -7.44
C SER A 322 28.52 -15.67 -7.46
N LYS A 323 29.25 -14.95 -8.31
CA LYS A 323 30.70 -15.12 -8.51
C LYS A 323 31.56 -14.37 -7.49
N HIS A 324 31.06 -13.30 -6.87
CA HIS A 324 31.85 -12.44 -5.97
C HIS A 324 31.44 -12.56 -4.50
N ASN A 325 32.36 -12.91 -3.59
CA ASN A 325 32.03 -12.93 -2.16
C ASN A 325 32.16 -11.52 -1.54
N ILE A 326 31.06 -10.74 -1.54
CA ILE A 326 31.02 -9.38 -1.01
C ILE A 326 30.09 -9.29 0.20
N TYR A 327 30.48 -8.47 1.19
CA TYR A 327 29.58 -8.09 2.28
C TYR A 327 28.63 -6.99 1.80
N LEU A 328 27.33 -7.18 2.03
CA LEU A 328 26.30 -6.19 1.74
C LEU A 328 25.83 -5.59 3.06
N ASP A 329 26.08 -4.29 3.24
CA ASP A 329 25.52 -3.55 4.35
C ASP A 329 24.01 -3.29 4.15
N GLU A 330 23.37 -2.80 5.20
CA GLU A 330 21.93 -2.50 5.22
C GLU A 330 21.50 -1.54 4.09
N THR A 331 22.34 -0.56 3.75
CA THR A 331 22.01 0.43 2.71
C THR A 331 21.98 -0.23 1.32
N ASN A 332 23.00 -1.03 1.01
CA ASN A 332 23.04 -1.80 -0.24
C ASN A 332 21.87 -2.78 -0.32
N LEU A 333 21.55 -3.45 0.79
CA LEU A 333 20.40 -4.36 0.88
C LEU A 333 19.08 -3.65 0.57
N ARG A 334 18.87 -2.43 1.08
CA ARG A 334 17.67 -1.62 0.76
C ARG A 334 17.61 -1.19 -0.71
N MET A 335 18.74 -0.92 -1.35
CA MET A 335 18.77 -0.58 -2.78
C MET A 335 18.43 -1.79 -3.66
N ILE A 336 18.94 -2.97 -3.31
CA ILE A 336 18.67 -4.21 -4.04
C ILE A 336 17.17 -4.58 -3.96
N ARG A 337 16.51 -4.23 -2.86
CA ARG A 337 15.04 -4.31 -2.72
C ARG A 337 14.30 -3.68 -3.89
N ASN A 338 14.71 -2.46 -4.26
CA ASN A 338 14.06 -1.71 -5.34
C ASN A 338 14.27 -2.41 -6.69
N LEU A 339 15.45 -3.01 -6.93
CA LEU A 339 15.70 -3.81 -8.13
C LEU A 339 14.78 -5.02 -8.22
N LYS A 340 14.61 -5.79 -7.14
CA LYS A 340 13.68 -6.94 -7.13
C LYS A 340 12.24 -6.51 -7.46
N ASN A 341 11.79 -5.39 -6.90
CA ASN A 341 10.48 -4.83 -7.24
C ASN A 341 10.36 -4.46 -8.74
N ILE A 342 11.43 -3.90 -9.33
CA ILE A 342 11.48 -3.59 -10.77
C ILE A 342 11.39 -4.88 -11.62
N PHE A 343 12.11 -5.94 -11.23
CA PHE A 343 12.00 -7.25 -11.88
C PHE A 343 10.58 -7.81 -11.82
N THR A 344 9.95 -7.75 -10.64
CA THR A 344 8.56 -8.19 -10.44
C THR A 344 7.63 -7.42 -11.37
N GLN A 345 7.66 -6.08 -11.35
CA GLN A 345 6.78 -5.25 -12.19
C GLN A 345 6.96 -5.52 -13.70
N LEU A 346 8.21 -5.64 -14.17
CA LEU A 346 8.45 -5.97 -15.57
C LEU A 346 7.93 -7.36 -15.94
N SER A 347 8.20 -8.38 -15.10
CA SER A 347 7.73 -9.74 -15.35
C SER A 347 6.20 -9.83 -15.35
N THR A 348 5.51 -9.15 -14.43
CA THR A 348 4.05 -9.04 -14.40
C THR A 348 3.53 -8.44 -15.70
N LYS A 349 4.10 -7.30 -16.13
CA LYS A 349 3.66 -6.64 -17.38
C LYS A 349 3.91 -7.50 -18.61
N LEU A 350 5.04 -8.20 -18.68
CA LEU A 350 5.33 -9.12 -19.79
C LEU A 350 4.36 -10.32 -19.82
N ILE A 351 3.94 -10.83 -18.65
CA ILE A 351 2.90 -11.87 -18.54
C ILE A 351 1.55 -11.34 -19.02
N GLU A 352 1.14 -10.14 -18.62
CA GLU A 352 -0.09 -9.49 -19.12
C GLU A 352 -0.08 -9.34 -20.65
N GLU A 353 1.09 -9.02 -21.23
CA GLU A 353 1.32 -8.94 -22.68
C GLU A 353 1.53 -10.31 -23.35
N LYS A 354 1.43 -11.42 -22.61
CA LYS A 354 1.66 -12.81 -23.09
C LYS A 354 3.05 -13.06 -23.67
N LYS A 355 4.05 -12.25 -23.27
CA LYS A 355 5.46 -12.36 -23.67
C LYS A 355 6.22 -13.26 -22.68
N TYR A 356 5.77 -14.50 -22.51
CA TYR A 356 6.24 -15.42 -21.48
C TYR A 356 7.75 -15.72 -21.55
N ASP A 357 8.32 -15.84 -22.76
CA ASP A 357 9.76 -16.08 -22.93
C ASP A 357 10.62 -14.93 -22.39
N LEU A 358 10.19 -13.68 -22.63
CA LEU A 358 10.87 -12.50 -22.11
C LEU A 358 10.68 -12.36 -20.60
N ALA A 359 9.48 -12.65 -20.10
CA ALA A 359 9.19 -12.65 -18.67
C ALA A 359 10.08 -13.67 -17.93
N LYS A 360 10.20 -14.89 -18.47
CA LYS A 360 11.08 -15.93 -17.92
C LYS A 360 12.53 -15.47 -17.89
N LYS A 361 13.02 -14.91 -18.98
CA LYS A 361 14.42 -14.44 -19.07
C LYS A 361 14.73 -13.35 -18.04
N ILE A 362 13.78 -12.46 -17.74
CA ILE A 362 13.92 -11.43 -16.70
C ILE A 362 13.95 -12.04 -15.30
N ILE A 363 13.10 -13.04 -15.03
CA ILE A 363 13.15 -13.79 -13.78
C ILE A 363 14.50 -14.50 -13.64
N ASP A 364 14.92 -15.26 -14.66
CA ASP A 364 16.21 -15.98 -14.67
C ASP A 364 17.39 -15.03 -14.40
N GLU A 365 17.40 -13.83 -15.03
CA GLU A 365 18.44 -12.81 -14.79
C GLU A 365 18.42 -12.33 -13.34
N SER A 366 17.25 -12.05 -12.76
CA SER A 366 17.13 -11.70 -11.34
C SER A 366 17.73 -12.78 -10.44
N LEU A 367 17.43 -14.05 -10.72
CA LEU A 367 17.91 -15.18 -9.92
C LEU A 367 19.44 -15.35 -10.00
N GLU A 368 20.03 -15.15 -11.18
CA GLU A 368 21.48 -15.24 -11.37
C GLU A 368 22.22 -14.08 -10.70
N ARG A 369 21.69 -12.86 -10.82
CA ARG A 369 22.35 -11.62 -10.39
C ARG A 369 22.10 -11.27 -8.94
N ILE A 370 20.96 -11.69 -8.38
CA ILE A 370 20.53 -11.38 -7.02
C ILE A 370 20.14 -12.68 -6.32
N PRO A 371 21.07 -13.66 -6.21
CA PRO A 371 20.73 -14.97 -5.67
C PRO A 371 20.36 -14.88 -4.18
N PRO A 372 19.37 -15.66 -3.72
CA PRO A 372 18.93 -15.69 -2.31
C PRO A 372 20.05 -16.01 -1.32
N SER A 373 21.07 -16.75 -1.77
CA SER A 373 22.22 -17.10 -0.95
C SER A 373 23.14 -15.93 -0.62
N LYS A 374 23.01 -14.79 -1.32
CA LYS A 374 23.83 -13.58 -1.10
C LYS A 374 23.03 -12.39 -0.64
N VAL A 375 21.92 -12.15 -1.32
CA VAL A 375 21.01 -11.08 -0.96
C VAL A 375 19.89 -11.76 -0.19
N PRO A 376 19.83 -11.55 1.14
CA PRO A 376 18.72 -12.02 1.94
C PRO A 376 17.44 -11.66 1.23
N LEU A 377 16.55 -12.63 1.20
CA LEU A 377 15.24 -12.42 0.63
C LEU A 377 14.59 -11.36 1.51
N GLN A 378 14.10 -10.33 0.84
CA GLN A 378 13.29 -9.30 1.46
C GLN A 378 11.88 -9.53 0.96
N ASP A 379 10.92 -8.89 1.62
CA ASP A 379 9.48 -9.13 1.49
C ASP A 379 8.96 -9.42 0.06
N TYR A 380 9.57 -8.91 -1.01
CA TYR A 380 9.09 -8.95 -2.39
C TYR A 380 9.19 -10.28 -3.18
N ASP A 381 10.01 -11.25 -2.77
CA ASP A 381 10.10 -12.51 -3.54
C ASP A 381 8.86 -13.39 -3.38
N CYS A 382 8.16 -13.25 -2.25
CA CYS A 382 7.00 -14.06 -1.89
C CYS A 382 5.78 -13.26 -1.43
N THR A 383 5.95 -12.00 -0.97
CA THR A 383 4.84 -11.20 -0.42
C THR A 383 4.53 -9.98 -1.31
N ASN A 384 3.25 -9.67 -1.37
CA ASN A 384 2.66 -8.68 -2.28
C ASN A 384 2.77 -7.27 -1.68
N TYR A 385 3.98 -6.74 -1.50
CA TYR A 385 4.16 -5.42 -0.90
C TYR A 385 4.18 -4.32 -1.97
N ALA A 386 3.32 -3.33 -1.78
CA ALA A 386 3.23 -2.02 -2.44
C ALA A 386 2.33 -1.89 -3.68
N ASN A 387 2.31 -2.82 -4.63
CA ASN A 387 1.65 -2.57 -5.94
C ASN A 387 0.54 -3.57 -6.33
N ASN A 388 0.25 -4.56 -5.48
CA ASN A 388 -0.68 -5.67 -5.77
C ASN A 388 -0.34 -6.47 -7.05
N GLU A 389 0.93 -6.48 -7.49
CA GLU A 389 1.36 -7.14 -8.73
C GLU A 389 1.85 -8.58 -8.54
N GLY A 390 1.63 -9.16 -7.36
CA GLY A 390 2.10 -10.50 -7.01
C GLY A 390 3.59 -10.51 -6.67
N SER A 391 4.22 -11.68 -6.78
CA SER A 391 5.64 -11.88 -6.47
C SER A 391 6.40 -12.47 -7.66
N LEU A 392 7.73 -12.34 -7.65
CA LEU A 392 8.58 -12.90 -8.71
C LEU A 392 8.42 -14.43 -8.84
N ILE A 393 8.25 -15.12 -7.70
CA ILE A 393 8.00 -16.57 -7.67
C ILE A 393 6.63 -16.91 -8.25
N GLU A 394 5.59 -16.16 -7.85
CA GLU A 394 4.26 -16.39 -8.39
C GLU A 394 4.27 -16.20 -9.92
N ASN A 395 4.96 -15.19 -10.41
CA ASN A 395 5.12 -14.95 -11.84
C ASN A 395 5.84 -16.11 -12.55
N TYR A 396 6.83 -16.74 -11.91
CA TYR A 396 7.48 -17.93 -12.48
C TYR A 396 6.49 -19.10 -12.60
N TYR A 397 5.64 -19.34 -11.58
CA TYR A 397 4.56 -20.32 -11.67
C TYR A 397 3.55 -19.99 -12.79
N LYS A 398 3.08 -18.73 -12.88
CA LYS A 398 2.16 -18.26 -13.93
C LYS A 398 2.72 -18.51 -15.34
N ILE A 399 4.03 -18.33 -15.54
CA ILE A 399 4.69 -18.62 -16.81
C ILE A 399 4.70 -20.12 -17.08
N ASN A 400 5.06 -20.94 -16.09
CA ASN A 400 5.15 -22.38 -16.25
C ASN A 400 3.79 -23.05 -16.52
N GLU A 401 2.70 -22.49 -15.98
CA GLU A 401 1.33 -22.92 -16.27
C GLU A 401 0.99 -22.83 -17.77
N GLN A 402 1.63 -21.90 -18.50
CA GLN A 402 1.43 -21.72 -19.93
C GLN A 402 2.30 -22.66 -20.79
N GLU A 403 3.25 -23.39 -20.19
CA GLU A 403 4.11 -24.35 -20.89
C GLU A 403 3.32 -25.61 -21.25
N LYS A 404 3.29 -25.94 -22.54
CA LYS A 404 2.52 -27.07 -23.08
C LYS A 404 3.33 -28.36 -23.15
N ASN A 405 4.65 -28.27 -23.16
CA ASN A 405 5.51 -29.44 -23.15
C ASN A 405 5.67 -29.96 -21.71
N SER A 406 5.10 -31.12 -21.42
CA SER A 406 5.09 -31.71 -20.08
C SER A 406 6.49 -31.96 -19.50
N GLU A 407 7.46 -32.37 -20.31
CA GLU A 407 8.84 -32.58 -19.85
C GLU A 407 9.51 -31.25 -19.48
N LYS A 408 9.32 -30.22 -20.31
CA LYS A 408 9.84 -28.88 -20.03
C LYS A 408 9.16 -28.26 -18.81
N GLN A 409 7.84 -28.38 -18.72
CA GLN A 409 7.06 -27.90 -17.59
C GLN A 409 7.51 -28.55 -16.27
N LYS A 410 7.74 -29.86 -16.29
CA LYS A 410 8.28 -30.60 -15.13
C LYS A 410 9.64 -30.05 -14.71
N LYS A 411 10.55 -29.84 -15.67
CA LYS A 411 11.88 -29.29 -15.40
C LYS A 411 11.81 -27.86 -14.83
N GLU A 412 10.89 -27.03 -15.31
CA GLU A 412 10.71 -25.69 -14.78
C GLU A 412 10.11 -25.72 -13.36
N TYR A 413 9.19 -26.65 -13.06
CA TYR A 413 8.77 -26.88 -11.67
C TYR A 413 9.95 -27.27 -10.77
N GLU A 414 10.85 -28.16 -11.22
CA GLU A 414 12.08 -28.49 -10.46
C GLU A 414 12.93 -27.23 -10.19
N ASN A 415 13.10 -26.35 -11.18
CA ASN A 415 13.82 -25.08 -11.01
C ASN A 415 13.14 -24.16 -9.99
N ILE A 416 11.82 -23.98 -10.10
CA ILE A 416 11.03 -23.14 -9.18
C ILE A 416 11.12 -23.70 -7.75
N ILE A 417 11.04 -25.02 -7.59
CA ILE A 417 11.11 -25.67 -6.29
C ILE A 417 12.50 -25.51 -5.67
N ASN A 418 13.58 -25.76 -6.43
CA ASN A 418 14.94 -25.52 -5.98
C ASN A 418 15.15 -24.08 -5.53
N TYR A 419 14.59 -23.11 -6.27
CA TYR A 419 14.63 -21.71 -5.88
C TYR A 419 13.90 -21.49 -4.54
N SER A 420 12.64 -21.92 -4.44
CA SER A 420 11.83 -21.77 -3.23
C SER A 420 12.42 -22.49 -2.00
N ASN A 421 13.16 -23.60 -2.17
CA ASN A 421 13.80 -24.29 -1.06
C ASN A 421 14.97 -23.49 -0.47
N ASN A 422 15.77 -22.83 -1.31
CA ASN A 422 16.80 -21.90 -0.82
C ASN A 422 16.19 -20.77 0.02
N ILE A 423 14.98 -20.34 -0.35
CA ILE A 423 14.22 -19.34 0.39
C ILE A 423 13.77 -19.86 1.76
N LEU A 424 13.12 -21.01 1.77
CA LEU A 424 12.63 -21.65 2.98
C LEU A 424 13.76 -21.91 3.99
N ASN A 425 14.90 -22.42 3.52
CA ASN A 425 16.06 -22.72 4.39
C ASN A 425 16.61 -21.46 5.07
N ARG A 426 16.68 -20.35 4.33
CA ARG A 426 17.16 -19.07 4.87
C ARG A 426 16.20 -18.52 5.93
N TYR A 427 14.91 -18.41 5.62
CA TYR A 427 13.93 -17.87 6.57
C TYR A 427 13.73 -18.76 7.79
N SER A 428 13.84 -20.08 7.64
CA SER A 428 13.86 -20.99 8.79
C SER A 428 15.03 -20.68 9.72
N SER A 429 16.21 -20.43 9.17
CA SER A 429 17.41 -20.05 9.94
C SER A 429 17.25 -18.69 10.63
N GLU A 430 16.58 -17.73 9.97
CA GLU A 430 16.29 -16.42 10.56
C GLU A 430 15.28 -16.54 11.71
N ILE A 431 14.19 -17.28 11.54
CA ILE A 431 13.22 -17.54 12.62
C ILE A 431 13.94 -18.18 13.81
N GLU A 432 14.75 -19.22 13.58
CA GLU A 432 15.52 -19.86 14.66
C GLU A 432 16.42 -18.87 15.39
N TYR A 433 17.15 -18.03 14.65
CA TYR A 433 18.03 -17.02 15.24
C TYR A 433 17.26 -15.98 16.05
N TYR A 434 16.27 -15.32 15.44
CA TYR A 434 15.54 -14.22 16.08
C TYR A 434 14.70 -14.70 17.25
N SER A 435 14.10 -15.88 17.15
CA SER A 435 13.34 -16.44 18.27
C SER A 435 14.20 -16.99 19.41
N SER A 436 15.54 -17.05 19.25
CA SER A 436 16.45 -17.40 20.34
C SER A 436 16.63 -16.29 21.38
N PHE A 437 16.21 -15.05 21.06
CA PHE A 437 16.21 -13.94 22.00
C PHE A 437 15.24 -14.18 23.17
N SER A 438 15.49 -13.52 24.30
CA SER A 438 14.63 -13.66 25.47
C SER A 438 13.23 -13.13 25.18
N ILE A 439 12.24 -13.69 25.88
CA ILE A 439 10.83 -13.25 25.83
C ILE A 439 10.74 -11.74 26.04
N GLU A 440 11.49 -11.20 27.01
CA GLU A 440 11.54 -9.77 27.30
C GLU A 440 12.05 -8.92 26.11
N ILE A 441 13.07 -9.38 25.38
CA ILE A 441 13.55 -8.70 24.18
C ILE A 441 12.49 -8.76 23.09
N LEU A 442 11.92 -9.94 22.85
CA LEU A 442 10.91 -10.15 21.81
C LEU A 442 9.68 -9.27 22.06
N THR A 443 9.12 -9.27 23.27
CA THR A 443 7.96 -8.44 23.64
C THR A 443 8.20 -6.95 23.41
N ASN A 444 9.41 -6.46 23.69
CA ASN A 444 9.74 -5.03 23.62
C ASN A 444 10.31 -4.57 22.27
N ASN A 445 10.47 -5.48 21.29
CA ASN A 445 11.13 -5.16 20.02
C ASN A 445 10.27 -5.56 18.82
N PHE A 446 9.47 -4.60 18.35
CA PHE A 446 8.55 -4.77 17.22
C PHE A 446 9.28 -5.09 15.91
N ASP A 447 10.51 -4.64 15.71
CA ASP A 447 11.27 -4.93 14.49
C ASP A 447 11.61 -6.42 14.40
N ILE A 448 12.07 -7.03 15.50
CA ILE A 448 12.34 -8.46 15.57
C ILE A 448 11.05 -9.27 15.35
N GLN A 449 9.94 -8.83 15.96
CA GLN A 449 8.63 -9.45 15.74
C GLN A 449 8.21 -9.37 14.26
N SER A 450 8.36 -8.21 13.62
CA SER A 450 8.03 -8.02 12.20
C SER A 450 8.87 -8.91 11.29
N ILE A 451 10.16 -9.09 11.58
CA ILE A 451 11.03 -10.00 10.82
C ILE A 451 10.53 -11.45 10.91
N ILE A 452 10.20 -11.92 12.12
CA ILE A 452 9.67 -13.28 12.32
C ILE A 452 8.33 -13.44 11.60
N TYR A 453 7.44 -12.45 11.70
CA TYR A 453 6.15 -12.46 11.00
C TYR A 453 6.32 -12.56 9.48
N ASN A 454 7.18 -11.72 8.88
CA ASN A 454 7.43 -11.71 7.44
C ASN A 454 8.04 -13.04 6.96
N ALA A 455 8.92 -13.64 7.76
CA ALA A 455 9.47 -14.97 7.48
C ALA A 455 8.37 -16.04 7.45
N CYS A 456 7.46 -16.04 8.44
CA CYS A 456 6.31 -16.94 8.47
C CYS A 456 5.36 -16.72 7.27
N SER A 457 5.04 -15.46 6.95
CA SER A 457 4.19 -15.10 5.81
C SER A 457 4.80 -15.57 4.48
N THR A 458 6.12 -15.45 4.34
CA THR A 458 6.85 -15.91 3.16
C THR A 458 6.81 -17.42 3.02
N ILE A 459 7.08 -18.16 4.10
CA ILE A 459 7.00 -19.62 4.14
C ILE A 459 5.62 -20.07 3.69
N ASN A 460 4.58 -19.50 4.29
CA ASN A 460 3.19 -19.80 3.99
C ASN A 460 2.84 -19.52 2.50
N SER A 461 3.25 -18.36 1.99
CA SER A 461 3.04 -18.00 0.58
C SER A 461 3.62 -19.03 -0.39
N ILE A 462 4.78 -19.61 -0.09
CA ILE A 462 5.40 -20.66 -0.91
C ILE A 462 4.55 -21.94 -0.93
N TYR A 463 4.00 -22.36 0.21
CA TYR A 463 3.08 -23.50 0.26
C TYR A 463 1.81 -23.23 -0.54
N ASN A 464 1.24 -22.03 -0.39
CA ASN A 464 0.05 -21.61 -1.12
C ASN A 464 0.29 -21.67 -2.63
N PHE A 465 1.44 -21.18 -3.12
CA PHE A 465 1.77 -21.28 -4.55
C PHE A 465 1.93 -22.73 -5.00
N ARG A 466 2.61 -23.60 -4.24
CA ARG A 466 2.75 -25.02 -4.59
C ARG A 466 1.39 -25.71 -4.74
N ASN A 467 0.45 -25.41 -3.84
CA ASN A 467 -0.91 -25.95 -3.89
C ASN A 467 -1.73 -25.34 -5.04
N LYS A 468 -1.76 -24.00 -5.13
CA LYS A 468 -2.52 -23.24 -6.15
C LYS A 468 -2.16 -23.63 -7.58
N TYR A 469 -0.88 -23.91 -7.85
CA TYR A 469 -0.39 -24.27 -9.18
C TYR A 469 -0.17 -25.78 -9.36
N GLU A 470 -0.78 -26.60 -8.48
CA GLU A 470 -0.83 -28.07 -8.56
C GLU A 470 0.52 -28.73 -8.87
N VAL A 471 1.58 -28.35 -8.14
CA VAL A 471 2.93 -28.85 -8.42
C VAL A 471 2.98 -30.38 -8.27
N PRO A 472 3.54 -31.13 -9.25
CA PRO A 472 3.57 -32.58 -9.20
C PRO A 472 4.20 -33.15 -7.92
N ILE A 473 3.47 -34.09 -7.28
CA ILE A 473 3.84 -34.67 -5.98
C ILE A 473 5.23 -35.33 -5.98
N ASP A 474 5.65 -35.91 -7.11
CA ASP A 474 6.94 -36.58 -7.26
C ASP A 474 8.12 -35.61 -7.26
N ILE A 475 7.92 -34.35 -7.68
CA ILE A 475 8.92 -33.28 -7.57
C ILE A 475 9.05 -32.83 -6.12
N VAL A 476 7.91 -32.70 -5.45
CA VAL A 476 7.78 -32.17 -4.08
C VAL A 476 8.21 -33.18 -3.02
N MET A 477 8.08 -34.49 -3.25
CA MET A 477 8.42 -35.53 -2.27
C MET A 477 9.86 -36.05 -2.32
N THR A 478 10.75 -35.47 -3.14
CA THR A 478 12.17 -35.89 -3.14
C THR A 478 12.86 -35.48 -1.83
N LYS A 479 13.89 -36.21 -1.37
CA LYS A 479 14.57 -35.91 -0.09
C LYS A 479 15.15 -34.48 0.00
N GLU A 480 15.52 -33.89 -1.14
CA GLU A 480 16.05 -32.52 -1.23
C GLU A 480 14.95 -31.46 -1.39
N ASN A 481 13.75 -31.85 -1.85
CA ASN A 481 12.62 -30.96 -2.06
C ASN A 481 11.43 -31.20 -1.13
N GLN A 482 11.59 -32.17 -0.21
CA GLN A 482 10.57 -32.59 0.73
C GLN A 482 10.04 -31.34 1.41
N LEU A 483 8.71 -31.24 1.42
CA LEU A 483 7.92 -30.12 1.97
C LEU A 483 8.40 -29.65 3.34
N ILE A 484 9.19 -30.41 4.06
CA ILE A 484 9.39 -30.27 5.49
C ILE A 484 10.84 -30.55 5.84
N ASP A 485 11.64 -29.49 6.01
CA ASP A 485 12.89 -29.58 6.74
C ASP A 485 12.58 -29.49 8.25
N GLU A 486 13.37 -30.18 9.08
CA GLU A 486 13.32 -30.13 10.54
C GLU A 486 13.30 -28.68 11.06
N SER A 487 13.94 -27.77 10.32
CA SER A 487 13.97 -26.33 10.59
C SER A 487 12.58 -25.67 10.56
N ILE A 488 11.70 -26.01 9.60
CA ILE A 488 10.37 -25.38 9.48
C ILE A 488 9.47 -25.86 10.62
N ILE A 489 9.47 -27.15 10.94
CA ILE A 489 8.73 -27.69 12.09
C ILE A 489 9.20 -27.01 13.38
N LYS A 490 10.51 -26.83 13.54
CA LYS A 490 11.08 -26.13 14.69
C LYS A 490 10.61 -24.68 14.74
N SER A 491 10.62 -23.95 13.61
CA SER A 491 10.08 -22.59 13.51
C SER A 491 8.60 -22.51 13.91
N ILE A 492 7.77 -23.43 13.43
CA ILE A 492 6.35 -23.50 13.78
C ILE A 492 6.16 -23.75 15.29
N ASN A 493 6.91 -24.68 15.88
CA ASN A 493 6.83 -24.96 17.33
C ASN A 493 7.32 -23.78 18.19
N ILE A 494 8.30 -23.03 17.70
CA ILE A 494 8.76 -21.79 18.30
C ILE A 494 7.62 -20.76 18.28
N MET A 495 6.94 -20.58 17.16
CA MET A 495 5.81 -19.65 17.03
C MET A 495 4.68 -20.00 17.99
N ASP A 496 4.33 -21.28 18.11
CA ASP A 496 3.35 -21.74 19.10
C ASP A 496 3.75 -21.38 20.54
N THR A 497 5.04 -21.48 20.84
CA THR A 497 5.58 -21.12 22.16
C THR A 497 5.47 -19.61 22.41
N LEU A 498 5.71 -18.79 21.40
CA LEU A 498 5.60 -17.32 21.49
C LEU A 498 4.14 -16.89 21.62
N ALA A 499 3.24 -17.44 20.80
CA ALA A 499 1.80 -17.18 20.85
C ALA A 499 1.20 -17.55 22.22
N SER A 500 1.63 -18.67 22.82
CA SER A 500 1.19 -19.06 24.18
C SER A 500 1.59 -18.07 25.28
N LYS A 501 2.50 -17.13 24.98
CA LYS A 501 2.94 -16.04 25.85
C LYS A 501 2.41 -14.69 25.39
N SER A 502 1.41 -14.68 24.51
CA SER A 502 0.81 -13.50 23.90
C SER A 502 1.80 -12.64 23.10
N ILE A 503 2.80 -13.27 22.47
CA ILE A 503 3.78 -12.62 21.58
C ILE A 503 3.54 -13.15 20.17
N LEU A 504 3.52 -12.26 19.17
CA LEU A 504 3.34 -12.64 17.75
C LEU A 504 2.03 -13.39 17.47
N ASN A 505 0.96 -13.07 18.20
CA ASN A 505 -0.35 -13.69 17.98
C ASN A 505 -0.85 -13.46 16.55
N GLU A 506 -0.46 -12.36 15.91
CA GLU A 506 -0.81 -12.01 14.53
C GLU A 506 -0.27 -13.03 13.51
N ALA A 507 0.82 -13.74 13.83
CA ALA A 507 1.41 -14.75 12.95
C ALA A 507 0.73 -16.13 13.08
N LEU A 508 -0.18 -16.30 14.04
CA LEU A 508 -0.82 -17.57 14.33
C LEU A 508 -1.70 -18.09 13.17
N PRO A 509 -2.51 -17.26 12.47
CA PRO A 509 -3.24 -17.70 11.28
C PRO A 509 -2.32 -18.32 10.22
N LEU A 510 -1.18 -17.68 9.94
CA LEU A 510 -0.19 -18.14 8.96
C LEU A 510 0.45 -19.47 9.37
N THR A 511 0.71 -19.63 10.67
CA THR A 511 1.32 -20.84 11.23
C THR A 511 0.36 -22.03 11.13
N ILE A 512 -0.92 -21.80 11.39
CA ILE A 512 -1.99 -22.82 11.25
C ILE A 512 -2.14 -23.23 9.79
N GLU A 513 -2.23 -22.27 8.88
CA GLU A 513 -2.32 -22.56 7.44
C GLU A 513 -1.12 -23.36 6.94
N THR A 514 0.09 -22.98 7.34
CA THR A 514 1.29 -23.76 7.01
C THR A 514 1.15 -25.20 7.52
N ARG A 515 0.74 -25.42 8.78
CA ARG A 515 0.50 -26.76 9.35
C ARG A 515 -0.55 -27.57 8.58
N TYR A 516 -1.57 -26.94 7.99
CA TYR A 516 -2.53 -27.64 7.13
C TYR A 516 -1.82 -28.25 5.93
N TYR A 517 -1.04 -27.44 5.19
CA TYR A 517 -0.32 -27.90 4.01
C TYR A 517 0.73 -28.98 4.34
N LEU A 518 1.26 -29.00 5.57
CA LEU A 518 2.17 -30.04 6.06
C LEU A 518 1.49 -31.41 6.23
N ASN A 519 0.21 -31.46 6.60
CA ASN A 519 -0.43 -32.66 7.16
C ASN A 519 -1.26 -33.50 6.16
N ASN A 520 -1.07 -33.29 4.86
CA ASN A 520 -1.98 -33.71 3.81
C ASN A 520 -2.19 -35.22 3.58
N ASP A 521 -1.79 -36.13 4.49
CA ASP A 521 -2.30 -37.52 4.45
C ASP A 521 -2.19 -38.38 5.74
N ASN A 522 -1.51 -37.97 6.83
CA ASN A 522 -1.32 -38.86 8.00
C ASN A 522 -1.69 -38.31 9.39
N ASP A 523 -1.91 -37.00 9.56
CA ASP A 523 -2.03 -36.38 10.91
C ASP A 523 -3.14 -35.32 11.01
N SER A 524 -4.24 -35.50 10.26
CA SER A 524 -5.40 -34.58 10.28
C SER A 524 -5.94 -34.33 11.68
N ILE A 525 -5.81 -35.29 12.59
CA ILE A 525 -6.23 -35.19 14.00
C ILE A 525 -5.46 -34.09 14.75
N ASN A 526 -4.15 -33.98 14.55
CA ASN A 526 -3.29 -33.01 15.25
C ASN A 526 -3.56 -31.57 14.79
N PHE A 527 -3.86 -31.38 13.50
CA PHE A 527 -4.26 -30.06 12.97
C PHE A 527 -5.53 -29.51 13.64
N HIS A 528 -6.57 -30.34 13.75
CA HIS A 528 -7.84 -29.95 14.37
C HIS A 528 -7.64 -29.59 15.85
N GLU A 529 -6.84 -30.36 16.59
CA GLU A 529 -6.54 -30.08 18.00
C GLU A 529 -5.81 -28.75 18.19
N ILE A 530 -4.88 -28.40 17.31
CA ILE A 530 -4.15 -27.12 17.35
C ILE A 530 -5.09 -25.94 17.08
N VAL A 531 -5.95 -26.04 16.08
CA VAL A 531 -6.94 -25.00 15.77
C VAL A 531 -7.88 -24.78 16.95
N LEU A 532 -8.43 -25.86 17.52
CA LEU A 532 -9.32 -25.78 18.68
C LEU A 532 -8.61 -25.19 19.90
N LYS A 533 -7.35 -25.57 20.17
CA LYS A 533 -6.55 -25.02 21.27
C LYS A 533 -6.54 -23.47 21.25
N TYR A 534 -6.34 -22.86 20.09
CA TYR A 534 -6.21 -21.40 19.98
C TYR A 534 -7.54 -20.66 19.86
N LEU A 535 -8.53 -21.25 19.20
CA LEU A 535 -9.87 -20.66 19.15
C LEU A 535 -10.52 -20.64 20.55
N ASN A 536 -10.19 -21.63 21.39
CA ASN A 536 -10.61 -21.70 22.79
C ASN A 536 -9.73 -20.88 23.75
N ASP A 537 -8.64 -20.26 23.28
CA ASP A 537 -7.78 -19.45 24.14
C ASP A 537 -8.47 -18.12 24.47
N ILE A 538 -8.78 -17.92 25.76
CA ILE A 538 -9.45 -16.70 26.26
C ILE A 538 -8.57 -15.45 26.21
N THR A 539 -7.25 -15.61 26.03
CA THR A 539 -6.29 -14.51 25.97
C THR A 539 -6.09 -13.97 24.55
N LEU A 540 -6.57 -14.70 23.54
CA LEU A 540 -6.45 -14.32 22.13
C LEU A 540 -7.58 -13.36 21.72
N SER A 541 -7.25 -12.29 21.00
CA SER A 541 -8.25 -11.31 20.54
C SER A 541 -9.19 -11.92 19.48
N ASN A 542 -10.41 -11.38 19.42
CA ASN A 542 -11.41 -11.80 18.43
C ASN A 542 -10.95 -11.54 16.99
N ASP A 543 -10.19 -10.46 16.74
CA ASP A 543 -9.65 -10.17 15.40
C ASP A 543 -8.72 -11.28 14.90
N ILE A 544 -7.91 -11.86 15.79
CA ILE A 544 -6.99 -12.94 15.44
C ILE A 544 -7.76 -14.25 15.24
N LYS A 545 -8.78 -14.53 16.08
CA LYS A 545 -9.67 -15.68 15.88
C LYS A 545 -10.40 -15.61 14.54
N VAL A 546 -10.88 -14.41 14.17
CA VAL A 546 -11.47 -14.13 12.85
C VAL A 546 -10.46 -14.39 11.74
N ALA A 547 -9.22 -13.91 11.88
CA ALA A 547 -8.17 -14.15 10.90
C ALA A 547 -7.83 -15.65 10.72
N ILE A 548 -7.76 -16.41 11.83
CA ILE A 548 -7.59 -17.87 11.78
C ILE A 548 -8.71 -18.51 10.96
N ILE A 549 -9.97 -18.18 11.24
CA ILE A 549 -11.12 -18.78 10.55
C ILE A 549 -11.17 -18.39 9.07
N ARG A 550 -10.89 -17.12 8.73
CA ARG A 550 -10.80 -16.67 7.33
C ARG A 550 -9.75 -17.46 6.56
N GLN A 551 -8.56 -17.63 7.14
CA GLN A 551 -7.49 -18.40 6.49
C GLN A 551 -7.88 -19.86 6.30
N LEU A 552 -8.63 -20.44 7.24
CA LEU A 552 -9.15 -21.81 7.13
C LEU A 552 -10.21 -21.95 6.02
N ALA A 553 -11.06 -20.94 5.83
CA ALA A 553 -12.10 -20.93 4.79
C ALA A 553 -11.51 -21.07 3.38
N ASP A 554 -10.37 -20.42 3.12
CA ASP A 554 -9.70 -20.42 1.82
C ASP A 554 -9.01 -21.76 1.47
N VAL A 555 -8.82 -22.64 2.46
CA VAL A 555 -7.92 -23.80 2.37
C VAL A 555 -8.63 -25.11 1.94
N ALA A 556 -9.91 -25.05 1.56
CA ALA A 556 -10.76 -26.18 1.14
C ALA A 556 -11.02 -27.24 2.24
N LYS A 557 -12.31 -27.53 2.49
CA LYS A 557 -12.88 -28.36 3.60
C LYS A 557 -12.98 -27.68 4.98
N ALA A 558 -13.13 -26.36 5.00
CA ALA A 558 -13.33 -25.61 6.24
C ALA A 558 -14.66 -25.88 6.96
N GLU A 559 -15.67 -26.40 6.25
CA GLU A 559 -17.02 -26.62 6.80
C GLU A 559 -17.00 -27.52 8.04
N ASP A 560 -16.37 -28.70 7.97
CA ASP A 560 -16.28 -29.64 9.10
C ASP A 560 -15.50 -29.08 10.29
N LEU A 561 -14.49 -28.23 10.02
CA LEU A 561 -13.65 -27.62 11.05
C LEU A 561 -14.39 -26.47 11.75
N ILE A 562 -15.06 -25.62 10.98
CA ILE A 562 -15.86 -24.51 11.50
C ILE A 562 -17.06 -25.05 12.29
N ASP A 563 -17.77 -26.06 11.78
CA ASP A 563 -18.86 -26.73 12.51
C ASP A 563 -18.38 -27.27 13.86
N ARG A 564 -17.21 -27.91 13.92
CA ARG A 564 -16.60 -28.36 15.18
C ARG A 564 -16.19 -27.22 16.09
N VAL A 565 -15.66 -26.13 15.55
CA VAL A 565 -15.32 -24.92 16.34
C VAL A 565 -16.57 -24.32 16.97
N PHE A 566 -17.69 -24.26 16.23
CA PHE A 566 -18.99 -23.83 16.76
C PHE A 566 -19.44 -24.74 17.89
N GLN A 567 -19.42 -26.05 17.68
CA GLN A 567 -19.84 -27.03 18.68
C GLN A 567 -19.01 -26.94 19.96
N VAL A 568 -17.68 -26.89 19.84
CA VAL A 568 -16.79 -26.83 21.00
C VAL A 568 -16.98 -25.52 21.78
N ASN A 569 -17.13 -24.37 21.11
CA ASN A 569 -17.38 -23.11 21.81
C ASN A 569 -18.75 -23.10 22.52
N ILE A 570 -19.80 -23.63 21.88
CA ILE A 570 -21.11 -23.77 22.51
C ILE A 570 -21.04 -24.72 23.71
N GLU A 571 -20.35 -25.86 23.59
CA GLU A 571 -20.16 -26.81 24.70
C GLU A 571 -19.37 -26.20 25.86
N ILE A 572 -18.34 -25.38 25.60
CA ILE A 572 -17.60 -24.66 26.64
C ILE A 572 -18.54 -23.67 27.35
N LEU A 573 -19.32 -22.90 26.60
CA LEU A 573 -20.29 -21.97 27.18
C LEU A 573 -21.33 -22.69 28.03
N GLU A 574 -21.85 -23.83 27.56
CA GLU A 574 -22.78 -24.69 28.30
C GLU A 574 -22.14 -25.17 29.62
N ASN A 575 -20.91 -25.71 29.56
CA ASN A 575 -20.19 -26.20 30.73
C ASN A 575 -19.86 -25.09 31.75
N GLU A 576 -19.36 -23.94 31.28
CA GLU A 576 -19.05 -22.81 32.15
C GLU A 576 -20.32 -22.19 32.75
N PHE A 577 -21.42 -22.19 31.99
CA PHE A 577 -22.71 -21.77 32.52
C PHE A 577 -23.25 -22.74 33.57
N GLU A 578 -23.17 -24.06 33.35
CA GLU A 578 -23.51 -25.04 34.38
C GLU A 578 -22.67 -24.88 35.65
N ASP A 579 -21.37 -24.63 35.50
CA ASP A 579 -20.48 -24.41 36.62
C ASP A 579 -20.75 -23.08 37.34
N LEU A 580 -21.17 -22.05 36.61
CA LEU A 580 -21.70 -20.82 37.19
C LEU A 580 -22.99 -21.09 37.97
N GLN A 581 -23.90 -21.91 37.47
CA GLN A 581 -25.16 -22.25 38.14
C GLN A 581 -24.94 -23.02 39.45
N LYS A 582 -23.85 -23.80 39.57
CA LYS A 582 -23.48 -24.54 40.79
C LYS A 582 -22.93 -23.64 41.90
N GLN A 583 -22.54 -22.41 41.60
CA GLN A 583 -21.98 -21.47 42.58
C GLN A 583 -23.06 -20.78 43.43
N LYS A 584 -22.72 -20.40 44.66
CA LYS A 584 -23.60 -19.62 45.54
C LYS A 584 -23.31 -18.13 45.40
N TYR A 585 -24.34 -17.36 45.08
CA TYR A 585 -24.25 -15.91 44.93
C TYR A 585 -24.96 -15.19 46.08
N ASN A 586 -24.42 -14.03 46.46
CA ASN A 586 -25.02 -13.10 47.41
C ASN A 586 -25.22 -11.73 46.73
N SER A 587 -25.89 -10.79 47.40
CA SER A 587 -26.19 -9.47 46.85
C SER A 587 -24.95 -8.63 46.49
N GLU A 588 -23.79 -8.91 47.08
CA GLU A 588 -22.54 -8.19 46.81
C GLU A 588 -21.80 -8.71 45.56
N ASN A 589 -22.04 -9.95 45.14
CA ASN A 589 -21.31 -10.60 44.03
C ASN A 589 -22.07 -10.59 42.69
N ILE A 590 -23.26 -9.98 42.61
CA ILE A 590 -24.10 -9.95 41.39
C ILE A 590 -23.42 -9.20 40.23
N ARG A 591 -22.66 -8.14 40.52
CA ARG A 591 -21.92 -7.40 39.49
C ARG A 591 -20.83 -8.25 38.83
N PHE A 592 -20.11 -9.03 39.64
CA PHE A 592 -19.08 -9.97 39.16
C PHE A 592 -19.70 -11.08 38.29
N LEU A 593 -20.91 -11.54 38.63
CA LEU A 593 -21.65 -12.49 37.79
C LEU A 593 -22.04 -11.88 36.44
N SER A 594 -22.57 -10.65 36.43
CA SER A 594 -22.91 -9.93 35.19
C SER A 594 -21.69 -9.70 34.30
N GLU A 595 -20.56 -9.25 34.87
CA GLU A 595 -19.29 -9.08 34.16
C GLU A 595 -18.77 -10.41 33.58
N LYS A 596 -18.91 -11.52 34.32
CA LYS A 596 -18.50 -12.85 33.86
C LYS A 596 -19.40 -13.39 32.74
N ILE A 597 -20.72 -13.22 32.85
CA ILE A 597 -21.68 -13.55 31.78
C ILE A 597 -21.40 -12.73 30.51
N ASN A 598 -21.14 -11.43 30.64
CA ASN A 598 -20.79 -10.58 29.50
C ASN A 598 -19.46 -10.98 28.86
N THR A 599 -18.49 -11.43 29.66
CA THR A 599 -17.20 -11.95 29.16
C THR A 599 -17.40 -13.24 28.35
N LEU A 600 -18.20 -14.18 28.85
CA LEU A 600 -18.57 -15.40 28.13
C LEU A 600 -19.24 -15.08 26.78
N PHE A 601 -20.14 -14.09 26.77
CA PHE A 601 -20.79 -13.66 25.54
C PHE A 601 -19.85 -12.94 24.57
N ALA A 602 -18.93 -12.11 25.05
CA ALA A 602 -17.92 -11.49 24.21
C ALA A 602 -16.96 -12.52 23.59
N GLN A 603 -16.68 -13.62 24.30
CA GLN A 603 -15.81 -14.71 23.87
C GLN A 603 -16.48 -15.66 22.87
N GLY A 604 -17.79 -15.90 22.99
CA GLY A 604 -18.56 -16.81 22.13
C GLY A 604 -19.56 -16.15 21.18
N SER A 605 -19.53 -14.82 21.03
CA SER A 605 -20.50 -14.05 20.26
C SER A 605 -20.63 -14.57 18.81
N PRO A 606 -21.84 -14.94 18.36
CA PRO A 606 -22.07 -15.25 16.96
C PRO A 606 -21.86 -14.03 16.08
N ALA A 607 -21.86 -12.80 16.60
CA ALA A 607 -21.78 -11.60 15.77
C ALA A 607 -20.49 -11.58 14.94
N TRP A 608 -19.36 -12.00 15.51
CA TRP A 608 -18.09 -12.03 14.77
C TRP A 608 -18.00 -13.24 13.83
N ILE A 609 -18.58 -14.40 14.18
CA ILE A 609 -18.59 -15.56 13.28
C ILE A 609 -19.61 -15.37 12.14
N CYS A 610 -20.76 -14.77 12.43
CA CYS A 610 -21.76 -14.31 11.45
C CYS A 610 -21.15 -13.30 10.48
N GLN A 611 -20.29 -12.39 10.96
CA GLN A 611 -19.61 -11.42 10.10
C GLN A 611 -18.75 -12.15 9.05
N VAL A 612 -17.92 -13.10 9.47
CA VAL A 612 -17.10 -13.91 8.56
C VAL A 612 -17.96 -14.69 7.57
N ILE A 613 -19.05 -15.30 8.04
CA ILE A 613 -19.99 -16.08 7.22
C ILE A 613 -20.75 -15.19 6.23
N SER A 614 -21.09 -13.95 6.59
CA SER A 614 -21.78 -13.01 5.70
C SER A 614 -20.87 -12.43 4.61
N GLU A 615 -19.55 -12.38 4.87
CA GLU A 615 -18.54 -11.85 3.94
C GLU A 615 -18.02 -12.93 2.96
N THR A 616 -18.25 -14.21 3.24
CA THR A 616 -17.76 -15.34 2.44
C THR A 616 -18.92 -16.10 1.81
N GLU A 617 -19.09 -16.01 0.48
CA GLU A 617 -20.20 -16.60 -0.29
C GLU A 617 -20.29 -18.16 -0.21
N ILE A 618 -19.37 -18.80 0.49
CA ILE A 618 -19.15 -20.26 0.51
C ILE A 618 -20.10 -20.99 1.50
N PHE A 619 -20.69 -20.31 2.48
CA PHE A 619 -21.38 -20.94 3.61
C PHE A 619 -22.92 -20.89 3.53
N ASN A 620 -23.52 -21.75 2.71
CA ASN A 620 -24.99 -21.92 2.60
C ASN A 620 -25.51 -23.25 3.19
N ASN A 621 -24.83 -23.81 4.20
CA ASN A 621 -25.13 -25.16 4.71
C ASN A 621 -26.13 -25.15 5.91
N SER A 622 -27.03 -26.14 5.95
CA SER A 622 -28.16 -26.21 6.91
C SER A 622 -27.74 -26.44 8.38
N ASN A 623 -26.54 -26.96 8.61
CA ASN A 623 -26.01 -27.22 9.97
C ASN A 623 -25.73 -25.93 10.74
N TYR A 624 -25.25 -24.89 10.06
CA TYR A 624 -24.95 -23.61 10.68
C TYR A 624 -26.19 -22.92 11.26
N ILE A 625 -27.32 -23.04 10.56
CA ILE A 625 -28.61 -22.52 11.04
C ILE A 625 -29.01 -23.19 12.36
N LEU A 626 -28.75 -24.50 12.50
CA LEU A 626 -29.05 -25.25 13.73
C LEU A 626 -28.16 -24.81 14.91
N GLU A 627 -26.86 -24.65 14.69
CA GLU A 627 -25.94 -24.18 15.74
C GLU A 627 -26.21 -22.72 16.14
N LYS A 628 -26.61 -21.86 15.20
CA LYS A 628 -27.09 -20.49 15.49
C LYS A 628 -28.33 -20.52 16.39
N ILE A 629 -29.28 -21.40 16.11
CA ILE A 629 -30.47 -21.60 16.95
C ILE A 629 -30.07 -22.10 18.34
N ARG A 630 -29.14 -23.06 18.43
CA ARG A 630 -28.61 -23.58 19.70
C ARG A 630 -27.98 -22.48 20.54
N PHE A 631 -27.11 -21.66 19.96
CA PHE A 631 -26.52 -20.51 20.66
C PHE A 631 -27.60 -19.53 21.15
N GLN A 632 -28.57 -19.18 20.29
CA GLN A 632 -29.64 -18.26 20.67
C GLN A 632 -30.51 -18.81 21.81
N SER A 633 -30.73 -20.13 21.84
CA SER A 633 -31.39 -20.80 22.95
C SER A 633 -30.59 -20.68 24.25
N LEU A 634 -29.29 -20.98 24.21
CA LEU A 634 -28.40 -20.88 25.37
C LEU A 634 -28.31 -19.43 25.90
N TYR A 635 -28.23 -18.45 25.01
CA TYR A 635 -28.25 -17.03 25.37
C TYR A 635 -29.50 -16.67 26.18
N ASN A 636 -30.67 -17.07 25.68
CA ASN A 636 -31.94 -16.82 26.35
C ASN A 636 -32.00 -17.50 27.73
N GLU A 637 -31.47 -18.71 27.83
CA GLU A 637 -31.40 -19.44 29.10
C GLU A 637 -30.52 -18.73 30.13
N ILE A 638 -29.31 -18.31 29.74
CA ILE A 638 -28.38 -17.55 30.58
C ILE A 638 -29.02 -16.24 31.06
N ASN A 639 -29.65 -15.50 30.15
CA ASN A 639 -30.27 -14.22 30.47
C ASN A 639 -31.46 -14.40 31.43
N ASN A 640 -32.34 -15.37 31.17
CA ASN A 640 -33.47 -15.67 32.03
C ASN A 640 -33.02 -16.11 33.43
N TRP A 641 -32.01 -16.98 33.51
CA TRP A 641 -31.44 -17.41 34.78
C TRP A 641 -30.82 -16.25 35.56
N SER A 642 -30.08 -15.36 34.90
CA SER A 642 -29.51 -14.14 35.50
C SER A 642 -30.59 -13.25 36.09
N ILE A 643 -31.67 -12.99 35.34
CA ILE A 643 -32.81 -12.19 35.80
C ILE A 643 -33.49 -12.87 37.00
N GLU A 644 -33.71 -14.18 36.94
CA GLU A 644 -34.34 -14.93 38.03
C GLU A 644 -33.47 -14.92 39.31
N LEU A 645 -32.15 -15.06 39.17
CA LEU A 645 -31.22 -15.01 40.29
C LEU A 645 -31.15 -13.61 40.92
N GLN A 646 -31.12 -12.55 40.11
CA GLN A 646 -31.16 -11.16 40.56
C GLN A 646 -32.45 -10.86 41.33
N SER A 647 -33.60 -11.30 40.82
CA SER A 647 -34.90 -11.08 41.48
C SER A 647 -35.02 -11.83 42.81
N LYS A 648 -34.38 -13.00 42.97
CA LYS A 648 -34.35 -13.76 44.23
C LYS A 648 -33.43 -13.14 45.29
N LEU A 649 -32.30 -12.56 44.87
CA LEU A 649 -31.29 -12.01 45.78
C LEU A 649 -31.57 -10.55 46.17
N ILE A 650 -32.32 -9.81 45.36
CA ILE A 650 -32.73 -8.43 45.62
C ILE A 650 -34.26 -8.32 45.45
N PRO A 651 -35.06 -8.49 46.52
CA PRO A 651 -36.49 -8.30 46.44
C PRO A 651 -36.79 -6.81 46.23
N ASN A 652 -37.37 -6.48 45.06
CA ASN A 652 -37.59 -5.13 44.49
C ASN A 652 -36.55 -4.64 43.48
N TYR A 653 -35.83 -5.54 42.80
CA TYR A 653 -35.16 -5.16 41.55
C TYR A 653 -36.22 -4.94 40.46
N ASN A 654 -36.74 -3.72 40.36
CA ASN A 654 -37.55 -3.26 39.25
C ASN A 654 -36.60 -2.97 38.07
N LEU A 655 -36.50 -3.92 37.14
CA LEU A 655 -35.95 -3.70 35.80
C LEU A 655 -36.96 -2.88 34.98
N ASN A 656 -37.14 -1.60 35.33
CA ASN A 656 -37.48 -0.57 34.34
C ASN A 656 -36.17 0.05 33.85
N SER A 657 -35.25 -0.79 33.40
CA SER A 657 -34.15 -0.36 32.54
C SER A 657 -34.31 -1.08 31.22
N ASP A 658 -34.92 -0.37 30.28
CA ASP A 658 -34.74 -0.50 28.84
C ASP A 658 -33.24 -0.40 28.50
N SER A 659 -32.46 -1.42 28.85
CA SER A 659 -31.04 -1.50 28.51
C SER A 659 -30.92 -2.01 27.07
N GLU A 660 -30.58 -1.11 26.14
CA GLU A 660 -29.70 -1.20 24.96
C GLU A 660 -29.68 -2.46 24.05
N CYS A 661 -30.13 -3.64 24.46
CA CYS A 661 -30.12 -4.87 23.67
C CYS A 661 -31.35 -5.05 22.75
N ASN A 662 -32.44 -4.31 22.96
CA ASN A 662 -33.64 -4.48 22.14
C ASN A 662 -33.59 -3.71 20.80
N CYS A 663 -32.79 -2.63 20.71
CA CYS A 663 -32.63 -1.88 19.47
C CYS A 663 -31.72 -2.60 18.46
N LEU A 664 -30.65 -3.25 18.93
CA LEU A 664 -29.76 -4.04 18.07
C LEU A 664 -30.47 -5.26 17.48
N MET A 665 -31.35 -5.90 18.26
CA MET A 665 -32.16 -7.04 17.82
C MET A 665 -33.28 -6.64 16.85
N LYS A 666 -33.86 -5.44 17.01
CA LYS A 666 -34.80 -4.87 16.03
C LYS A 666 -34.12 -4.50 14.71
N PHE A 667 -32.91 -3.96 14.77
CA PHE A 667 -32.06 -3.71 13.60
C PHE A 667 -31.67 -5.02 12.89
N TYR A 668 -31.37 -6.07 13.64
CA TYR A 668 -31.08 -7.41 13.11
C TYR A 668 -32.29 -8.13 12.49
N GLY A 669 -33.49 -7.91 13.04
CA GLY A 669 -34.75 -8.41 12.46
C GLY A 669 -35.09 -7.73 11.14
N TYR A 670 -34.72 -6.45 11.01
CA TYR A 670 -34.86 -5.66 9.77
C TYR A 670 -33.92 -6.14 8.65
N LEU A 671 -32.72 -6.63 9.00
CA LEU A 671 -31.75 -7.16 8.04
C LEU A 671 -32.03 -8.60 7.55
N ASN A 672 -32.89 -9.37 8.23
CA ASN A 672 -33.06 -10.82 8.00
C ASN A 672 -34.47 -11.27 7.55
N ASN A 673 -35.32 -10.36 7.07
CA ASN A 673 -36.63 -10.69 6.45
C ASN A 673 -37.48 -11.73 7.20
N LEU A 674 -37.71 -11.51 8.51
CA LEU A 674 -38.73 -12.25 9.25
C LEU A 674 -40.08 -11.54 9.07
N ASN A 675 -40.94 -12.15 8.25
CA ASN A 675 -42.30 -11.71 7.95
C ASN A 675 -43.17 -11.70 9.22
N ASP A 676 -43.53 -10.50 9.70
CA ASP A 676 -44.88 -10.13 10.17
C ASP A 676 -44.85 -8.75 10.82
N LEU A 677 -44.68 -7.69 10.01
CA LEU A 677 -45.04 -6.32 10.41
C LEU A 677 -45.62 -5.56 9.20
N ASP A 678 -46.70 -4.84 9.46
CA ASP A 678 -47.62 -4.20 8.53
C ASP A 678 -46.94 -3.30 7.46
N ASN A 679 -47.51 -3.31 6.26
CA ASN A 679 -47.00 -2.68 5.02
C ASN A 679 -47.04 -1.13 4.98
N SER A 680 -46.71 -0.44 6.07
CA SER A 680 -46.62 1.04 6.07
C SER A 680 -45.29 1.62 6.56
N CYS A 681 -44.25 0.80 6.74
CA CYS A 681 -42.93 1.25 7.21
C CYS A 681 -41.79 1.01 6.19
N ILE A 682 -42.08 0.31 5.09
CA ILE A 682 -41.10 0.03 4.02
C ILE A 682 -40.87 1.25 3.12
N ASP A 683 -41.87 2.14 2.98
CA ASP A 683 -41.71 3.39 2.23
C ASP A 683 -40.91 4.46 3.00
N GLN A 684 -40.62 4.28 4.30
CA GLN A 684 -39.95 5.31 5.12
C GLN A 684 -38.44 5.09 5.32
N LEU A 685 -37.86 4.01 4.80
CA LEU A 685 -36.42 3.71 4.94
C LEU A 685 -35.61 3.88 3.66
N SER A 686 -36.26 4.06 2.50
CA SER A 686 -35.64 4.68 1.32
C SER A 686 -35.38 6.18 1.54
N ASP A 687 -36.21 6.85 2.35
CA ASP A 687 -36.13 8.29 2.65
C ASP A 687 -35.01 8.64 3.65
N LEU A 688 -34.42 7.65 4.34
CA LEU A 688 -33.33 7.86 5.31
C LEU A 688 -31.95 7.99 4.63
N ALA A 689 -31.83 7.56 3.37
CA ALA A 689 -30.70 7.93 2.52
C ALA A 689 -30.82 9.39 2.03
N GLU A 690 -32.04 9.90 1.91
CA GLU A 690 -32.34 11.31 1.58
C GLU A 690 -32.22 12.24 2.80
N PHE A 691 -32.30 11.70 4.04
CA PHE A 691 -32.14 12.40 5.32
C PHE A 691 -30.83 13.19 5.45
N PHE A 692 -29.75 12.73 4.81
CA PHE A 692 -28.46 13.41 4.80
C PHE A 692 -28.26 14.35 3.59
N SER A 693 -29.31 14.62 2.80
CA SER A 693 -29.21 15.38 1.54
C SER A 693 -30.12 16.63 1.46
N ILE A 694 -30.72 17.11 2.55
CA ILE A 694 -31.64 18.27 2.54
C ILE A 694 -31.14 19.45 3.39
N GLU A 695 -30.89 20.61 2.77
CA GLU A 695 -30.34 21.86 3.33
C GLU A 695 -31.37 22.74 4.10
N SER A 696 -32.28 22.17 4.88
CA SER A 696 -33.36 22.94 5.54
C SER A 696 -33.42 22.74 7.06
N ASP A 697 -32.78 23.67 7.79
CA ASP A 697 -32.56 23.61 9.24
C ASP A 697 -33.86 23.59 10.09
N LEU A 698 -34.93 24.25 9.66
CA LEU A 698 -36.14 24.42 10.48
C LEU A 698 -37.01 23.16 10.65
N ILE A 699 -36.92 22.19 9.73
CA ILE A 699 -37.66 20.92 9.83
C ILE A 699 -36.82 19.88 10.59
N ILE A 700 -35.50 19.92 10.41
CA ILE A 700 -34.54 19.11 11.16
C ILE A 700 -34.60 19.49 12.63
N GLU A 701 -34.60 20.79 12.96
CA GLU A 701 -34.66 21.27 14.33
C GLU A 701 -35.97 20.86 15.03
N LYS A 702 -37.11 20.85 14.32
CA LYS A 702 -38.38 20.41 14.90
C LYS A 702 -38.41 18.90 15.17
N LYS A 703 -37.98 18.06 14.22
CA LYS A 703 -37.92 16.60 14.40
C LYS A 703 -36.82 16.17 15.37
N TYR A 704 -35.69 16.89 15.42
CA TYR A 704 -34.63 16.72 16.42
C TYR A 704 -35.14 17.04 17.83
N ASN A 705 -35.90 18.14 17.98
CA ASN A 705 -36.52 18.48 19.26
C ASN A 705 -37.61 17.48 19.68
N ASP A 706 -38.36 16.93 18.72
CA ASP A 706 -39.34 15.86 19.00
C ASP A 706 -38.63 14.56 19.43
N LEU A 707 -37.52 14.17 18.79
CA LEU A 707 -36.68 13.03 19.21
C LEU A 707 -35.96 13.26 20.54
N MET A 708 -35.48 14.48 20.81
CA MET A 708 -34.91 14.86 22.11
C MET A 708 -35.93 14.82 23.24
N ASN A 709 -37.22 15.02 22.93
CA ASN A 709 -38.30 14.87 23.92
C ASN A 709 -38.65 13.40 24.17
N GLU A 710 -38.48 12.51 23.20
CA GLU A 710 -38.85 11.10 23.29
C GLU A 710 -37.71 10.19 23.80
N CYS A 711 -36.45 10.41 23.39
CA CYS A 711 -35.29 9.57 23.75
C CYS A 711 -34.00 10.40 23.96
N PRO A 712 -33.94 11.28 24.98
CA PRO A 712 -32.84 12.23 25.15
C PRO A 712 -31.48 11.60 25.45
N LYS A 713 -31.43 10.46 26.14
CA LYS A 713 -30.16 9.86 26.60
C LYS A 713 -29.49 9.01 25.54
N GLU A 714 -30.28 8.38 24.68
CA GLU A 714 -29.85 7.48 23.62
C GLU A 714 -29.30 8.28 22.43
N LEU A 715 -29.90 9.44 22.14
CA LEU A 715 -29.36 10.38 21.16
C LEU A 715 -28.07 11.04 21.66
N GLU A 716 -27.98 11.40 22.96
CA GLU A 716 -26.74 11.86 23.58
C GLU A 716 -25.64 10.79 23.56
N ALA A 717 -25.97 9.51 23.80
CA ALA A 717 -25.03 8.40 23.77
C ALA A 717 -24.57 8.08 22.34
N PHE A 718 -25.47 8.14 21.35
CA PHE A 718 -25.13 7.97 19.93
C PHE A 718 -24.28 9.13 19.40
N ILE A 719 -24.61 10.38 19.75
CA ILE A 719 -23.77 11.54 19.43
C ILE A 719 -22.42 11.45 20.14
N SER A 720 -22.39 11.02 21.41
CA SER A 720 -21.13 10.80 22.15
C SER A 720 -20.29 9.67 21.55
N TYR A 721 -20.92 8.61 21.05
CA TYR A 721 -20.28 7.52 20.32
C TYR A 721 -19.73 8.00 18.97
N LEU A 722 -20.48 8.79 18.20
CA LEU A 722 -20.00 9.39 16.96
C LEU A 722 -18.86 10.39 17.19
N ILE A 723 -18.92 11.17 18.27
CA ILE A 723 -17.83 12.06 18.71
C ILE A 723 -16.62 11.24 19.18
N GLN A 724 -16.83 10.09 19.84
CA GLN A 724 -15.77 9.14 20.19
C GLN A 724 -15.13 8.49 18.95
N GLN A 725 -15.92 8.18 17.92
CA GLN A 725 -15.42 7.64 16.64
C GLN A 725 -14.70 8.69 15.78
N GLN A 726 -15.07 9.97 15.91
CA GLN A 726 -14.31 11.09 15.32
C GLN A 726 -13.02 11.43 16.10
N THR A 727 -12.98 11.16 17.41
CA THR A 727 -11.77 11.35 18.22
C THR A 727 -10.80 10.16 18.13
N SER A 728 -11.27 8.96 17.77
CA SER A 728 -10.41 7.80 17.43
C SER A 728 -9.86 7.83 16.01
N SER A 729 -10.41 8.67 15.11
CA SER A 729 -9.84 8.98 13.78
C SER A 729 -8.96 10.24 13.77
N SER A 730 -8.68 10.81 14.94
CA SER A 730 -7.64 11.82 15.15
C SER A 730 -6.64 11.37 16.22
N ARG A 731 -5.95 10.26 15.93
CA ARG A 731 -4.60 9.97 16.44
C ARG A 731 -3.76 9.32 15.36
#